data_AF-A0A2T6NSI6-F1
#
_entry.id   AF-A0A2T6NSI6-F1
#
_cell.length_a   1.000
_cell.length_b   1.000
_cell.length_c   1.000
_cell.angle_alpha   90.00
_cell.angle_beta   90.00
_cell.angle_gamma   90.00
#
_symmetry.space_group_name_H-M   'P 1'
#
loop_
_entity.id
_entity.type
_entity.pdbx_description
1 polymer ?
#
loop_
_entity_poly.entity_id
_entity_poly.type
_entity_poly.pdbx_seq_one_letter_code
_entity_poly.pdbx_strand_id
1 'polypeptide(L)'
;MIIGVILWGGFNTVMEATNTMEFCISCHEMEVNVYAEFKGTAHDGNRSGVGASCPDCHVPRPWVHKIVRKIKASNELWHKMLGTVDTPEKFEAHRLTMARRVWQAMKETDSRECRNCHDWHTMNPERQKPRARKQHLFAMENGNTCIDCHKGIAHKAVHKEISEEELEEWAKPIEAYKTEIPLSFKEGLARAEATEAAEEAAQQEAAKKERERRKAQAVAMQEKIDAAVAQALAAAKSQDAGAMAAADATARGFGVDWSGSPERLITIFYPGQTSMEWTLVGKFHGGARPFRAGDRCTVCHDKETADMGEKMVTGQKAEPTPPEGKRGAIPVTVQAAHDDENLYLRFQWEDTEHVPVPFVDGGKMDPDNQVKLALMLATDEVEYASQAGCWGTCHEDLRTMPGQPEDAAAAGLNLDLTNGVTKYIKESRTKVEEKGRRGKKLGGWDKLKDDAAIQAERDAHKYMDLVRWNSSGKTENGYVLEQRIMDDGGKVDAQGWLEAGLWTVEIRRPLKSSGSGNIALEPGTVYNFGFAIHDDYTDARFHHVSLGYKLALDDDQAEINAVKAKVTAPVAVAAAPQKPAASAAGDVDSGVDWSKVDERRITLFYPGQTSMEWTLVGKFHGGARPFRAGDRCTTCHEKELADMGQKMVTGQKAEPTPPEGKRPAIPVTVQATHDNEHLYLRFQWEGTEHVPISFVEGGKMDPENQVKLAFMLATDELEYASQAGCWGTCHEDLRTMPGHPEDPAASGLPLDFSQGVTKYIKESRTKVEEKGRRGKKLGGWDKLKEHAALQAELDAHKTMDLVRISSGSGSVENGYILEQRVMEGGETIQGSIGEEAGYWTATFKRKIKSELAEDVSIEKGTLYNFGFAIHDDHTSSRFHHVSLGYKLGLDNPDAEINATAQ
;
A
#
# COMPACT_ATOMS: atom_id res chain seq x y z
N MET A 1 -52.97 -23.91 -40.52
CA MET A 1 -51.89 -22.91 -40.47
C MET A 1 -52.14 -21.85 -39.39
N ILE A 2 -53.21 -21.05 -39.46
CA ILE A 2 -53.51 -19.98 -38.49
C ILE A 2 -53.56 -20.48 -37.03
N ILE A 3 -54.29 -21.57 -36.77
CA ILE A 3 -54.35 -22.18 -35.43
C ILE A 3 -52.94 -22.59 -34.94
N GLY A 4 -52.12 -23.15 -35.83
CA GLY A 4 -50.74 -23.55 -35.50
C GLY A 4 -49.86 -22.36 -35.13
N VAL A 5 -49.97 -21.24 -35.84
CA VAL A 5 -49.25 -19.99 -35.53
C VAL A 5 -49.69 -19.41 -34.19
N ILE A 6 -51.00 -19.41 -33.91
CA ILE A 6 -51.54 -18.92 -32.63
C ILE A 6 -51.04 -19.78 -31.47
N LEU A 7 -51.09 -21.11 -31.60
CA LEU A 7 -50.61 -22.02 -30.56
C LEU A 7 -49.10 -21.90 -30.34
N TRP A 8 -48.32 -21.81 -31.43
CA TRP A 8 -46.87 -21.65 -31.34
C TRP A 8 -46.48 -20.28 -30.75
N GLY A 9 -47.12 -19.19 -31.20
CA GLY A 9 -46.90 -17.86 -30.66
C GLY A 9 -47.28 -17.79 -29.18
N GLY A 10 -48.47 -18.26 -28.82
CA GLY A 10 -48.94 -18.31 -27.43
C GLY A 10 -48.02 -19.14 -26.53
N PHE A 11 -47.57 -20.30 -27.00
CA PHE A 11 -46.62 -21.14 -26.27
C PHE A 11 -45.30 -20.42 -25.98
N ASN A 12 -44.70 -19.78 -27.00
CA ASN A 12 -43.44 -19.06 -26.81
C ASN A 12 -43.60 -17.83 -25.93
N THR A 13 -44.72 -17.10 -26.02
CA THR A 13 -45.02 -15.98 -25.11
C THR A 13 -45.10 -16.43 -23.66
N VAL A 14 -45.79 -17.53 -23.37
CA VAL A 14 -45.86 -18.09 -22.00
C VAL A 14 -44.50 -18.60 -21.56
N MET A 15 -43.74 -19.23 -22.46
CA MET A 15 -42.38 -19.70 -22.17
C MET A 15 -41.48 -18.54 -21.75
N GLU A 16 -41.57 -17.39 -22.43
CA GLU A 16 -40.76 -16.22 -22.13
C GLU A 16 -41.24 -15.48 -20.87
N ALA A 17 -42.55 -15.32 -20.69
CA ALA A 17 -43.12 -14.74 -19.48
C ALA A 17 -42.73 -15.52 -18.21
N THR A 18 -42.58 -16.85 -18.32
CA THR A 18 -42.12 -17.70 -17.20
C THR A 18 -40.60 -17.76 -17.06
N ASN A 19 -39.85 -16.99 -17.87
CA ASN A 19 -38.40 -16.79 -17.77
C ASN A 19 -38.07 -15.34 -17.39
N THR A 20 -38.91 -14.68 -16.59
CA THR A 20 -38.59 -13.34 -16.07
C THR A 20 -38.35 -13.39 -14.56
N MET A 21 -37.65 -12.39 -14.05
CA MET A 21 -37.41 -12.27 -12.61
C MET A 21 -38.74 -12.10 -11.86
N GLU A 22 -39.66 -11.31 -12.39
CA GLU A 22 -40.99 -11.05 -11.81
C GLU A 22 -41.79 -12.35 -11.65
N PHE A 23 -41.71 -13.26 -12.63
CA PHE A 23 -42.32 -14.57 -12.50
C PHE A 23 -41.64 -15.41 -11.41
N CYS A 24 -40.31 -15.46 -11.39
CA CYS A 24 -39.57 -16.23 -10.39
C CYS A 24 -39.88 -15.76 -8.95
N ILE A 25 -39.98 -14.46 -8.71
CA ILE A 25 -40.27 -13.88 -7.39
C ILE A 25 -41.76 -13.76 -7.09
N SER A 26 -42.65 -14.15 -8.01
CA SER A 26 -44.10 -14.20 -7.74
C SER A 26 -44.47 -15.23 -6.66
N CYS A 27 -43.57 -16.17 -6.38
CA CYS A 27 -43.65 -17.06 -5.21
C CYS A 27 -42.97 -16.39 -4.01
N HIS A 28 -43.71 -16.22 -2.91
CA HIS A 28 -43.21 -15.55 -1.71
C HIS A 28 -41.93 -16.19 -1.15
N GLU A 29 -41.75 -17.51 -1.30
CA GLU A 29 -40.54 -18.21 -0.87
C GLU A 29 -39.30 -17.76 -1.62
N MET A 30 -39.44 -17.36 -2.89
CA MET A 30 -38.32 -16.86 -3.68
C MET A 30 -38.02 -15.39 -3.36
N GLU A 31 -39.08 -14.58 -3.18
CA GLU A 31 -38.98 -13.15 -2.88
C GLU A 31 -38.28 -12.87 -1.54
N VAL A 32 -38.72 -13.54 -0.47
CA VAL A 32 -38.23 -13.23 0.89
C VAL A 32 -36.89 -13.91 1.22
N ASN A 33 -36.49 -14.93 0.46
CA ASN A 33 -35.23 -15.65 0.66
C ASN A 33 -34.22 -15.30 -0.43
N VAL A 34 -34.20 -16.04 -1.55
CA VAL A 34 -33.11 -15.98 -2.54
C VAL A 34 -33.01 -14.64 -3.27
N TYR A 35 -34.14 -13.94 -3.49
CA TYR A 35 -34.11 -12.61 -4.12
C TYR A 35 -33.53 -11.55 -3.17
N ALA A 36 -33.87 -11.60 -1.88
CA ALA A 36 -33.27 -10.73 -0.88
C ALA A 36 -31.74 -10.89 -0.83
N GLU A 37 -31.23 -12.11 -0.98
CA GLU A 37 -29.79 -12.42 -1.03
C GLU A 37 -29.11 -12.01 -2.34
N PHE A 38 -29.85 -12.07 -3.45
CA PHE A 38 -29.35 -11.68 -4.77
C PHE A 38 -29.08 -10.18 -4.85
N LYS A 39 -29.89 -9.36 -4.18
CA LYS A 39 -29.76 -7.90 -4.19
C LYS A 39 -28.41 -7.42 -3.64
N GLY A 40 -27.81 -6.44 -4.31
CA GLY A 40 -26.50 -5.89 -3.97
C GLY A 40 -25.31 -6.78 -4.36
N THR A 41 -25.54 -7.95 -4.95
CA THR A 41 -24.47 -8.77 -5.52
C THR A 41 -23.98 -8.18 -6.84
N ALA A 42 -22.80 -8.59 -7.29
CA ALA A 42 -22.26 -8.16 -8.59
C ALA A 42 -23.12 -8.58 -9.80
N HIS A 43 -24.05 -9.53 -9.60
CA HIS A 43 -25.01 -9.97 -10.62
C HIS A 43 -26.29 -9.11 -10.62
N ASP A 44 -26.61 -8.43 -9.51
CA ASP A 44 -27.73 -7.48 -9.40
C ASP A 44 -27.34 -6.08 -9.90
N GLY A 45 -26.19 -5.56 -9.45
CA GLY A 45 -25.70 -4.23 -9.82
C GLY A 45 -24.20 -4.18 -10.05
N ASN A 46 -23.77 -3.55 -11.15
CA ASN A 46 -22.36 -3.30 -11.44
C ASN A 46 -22.14 -1.97 -12.17
N ARG A 47 -20.87 -1.53 -12.23
CA ARG A 47 -20.45 -0.26 -12.84
C ARG A 47 -20.90 -0.04 -14.29
N SER A 48 -21.20 -1.11 -15.02
CA SER A 48 -21.61 -1.07 -16.43
C SER A 48 -23.13 -1.11 -16.63
N GLY A 49 -23.90 -1.40 -15.58
CA GLY A 49 -25.36 -1.59 -15.68
C GLY A 49 -25.80 -2.87 -16.40
N VAL A 50 -24.89 -3.81 -16.65
CA VAL A 50 -25.18 -5.10 -17.33
C VAL A 50 -25.26 -6.21 -16.28
N GLY A 51 -26.46 -6.47 -15.74
CA GLY A 51 -26.71 -7.50 -14.73
C GLY A 51 -27.14 -8.85 -15.32
N ALA A 52 -27.15 -9.88 -14.47
CA ALA A 52 -27.77 -11.17 -14.77
C ALA A 52 -29.04 -11.32 -13.92
N SER A 53 -30.07 -11.96 -14.45
CA SER A 53 -31.31 -12.22 -13.72
C SER A 53 -31.41 -13.69 -13.26
N CYS A 54 -32.38 -14.02 -12.41
CA CYS A 54 -32.64 -15.41 -11.98
C CYS A 54 -32.62 -16.44 -13.13
N PRO A 55 -33.34 -16.24 -14.25
CA PRO A 55 -33.38 -17.19 -15.36
C PRO A 55 -32.03 -17.31 -16.09
N ASP A 56 -31.18 -16.28 -16.12
CA ASP A 56 -29.87 -16.36 -16.78
C ASP A 56 -28.98 -17.44 -16.15
N CYS A 57 -29.13 -17.68 -14.84
CA CYS A 57 -28.38 -18.69 -14.10
C CYS A 57 -29.15 -20.01 -13.90
N HIS A 58 -30.48 -19.97 -13.74
CA HIS A 58 -31.28 -21.14 -13.36
C HIS A 58 -32.07 -21.80 -14.51
N VAL A 59 -32.16 -21.13 -15.66
CA VAL A 59 -32.89 -21.62 -16.84
C VAL A 59 -31.93 -21.67 -18.04
N PRO A 60 -31.68 -22.86 -18.62
CA PRO A 60 -30.81 -22.97 -19.78
C PRO A 60 -31.32 -22.13 -20.97
N ARG A 61 -30.41 -21.41 -21.63
CA ARG A 61 -30.73 -20.72 -22.90
C ARG A 61 -31.04 -21.67 -24.05
N PRO A 62 -30.28 -22.77 -24.28
CA PRO A 62 -30.56 -23.69 -25.38
C PRO A 62 -31.92 -24.39 -25.22
N TRP A 63 -32.70 -24.43 -26.29
CA TRP A 63 -34.12 -24.82 -26.26
C TRP A 63 -34.37 -26.19 -25.62
N VAL A 64 -33.61 -27.23 -26.01
CA VAL A 64 -33.79 -28.59 -25.49
C VAL A 64 -33.60 -28.63 -23.97
N HIS A 65 -32.52 -28.00 -23.48
CA HIS A 65 -32.21 -27.97 -22.06
C HIS A 65 -33.20 -27.09 -21.27
N LYS A 66 -33.69 -26.01 -21.88
CA LYS A 66 -34.75 -25.16 -21.32
C LYS A 66 -36.01 -25.97 -21.05
N ILE A 67 -36.47 -26.75 -22.04
CA ILE A 67 -37.66 -27.59 -21.91
C ILE A 67 -37.48 -28.65 -20.83
N VAL A 68 -36.32 -29.34 -20.80
CA VAL A 68 -36.03 -30.31 -19.73
C VAL A 68 -36.09 -29.67 -18.35
N ARG A 69 -35.51 -28.47 -18.18
CA ARG A 69 -35.55 -27.73 -16.91
C ARG A 69 -36.98 -27.32 -16.52
N LYS A 70 -37.78 -26.87 -17.48
CA LYS A 70 -39.20 -26.50 -17.29
C LYS A 70 -40.05 -27.70 -16.89
N ILE A 71 -39.82 -28.87 -17.49
CA ILE A 71 -40.47 -30.12 -17.06
C ILE A 71 -40.07 -30.46 -15.63
N LYS A 72 -38.78 -30.40 -15.28
CA LYS A 72 -38.31 -30.62 -13.90
C LYS A 72 -38.88 -29.59 -12.90
N ALA A 73 -39.08 -28.35 -13.33
CA ALA A 73 -39.65 -27.27 -12.51
C ALA A 73 -41.12 -27.52 -12.12
N SER A 74 -41.85 -28.40 -12.81
CA SER A 74 -43.21 -28.80 -12.39
C SER A 74 -43.23 -29.38 -10.97
N ASN A 75 -42.12 -29.98 -10.52
CA ASN A 75 -41.99 -30.46 -9.14
C ASN A 75 -41.94 -29.32 -8.11
N GLU A 76 -41.49 -28.12 -8.50
CA GLU A 76 -41.49 -26.95 -7.60
C GLU A 76 -42.93 -26.49 -7.31
N LEU A 77 -43.84 -26.59 -8.30
CA LEU A 77 -45.28 -26.34 -8.11
C LEU A 77 -45.91 -27.37 -7.16
N TRP A 78 -45.51 -28.64 -7.28
CA TRP A 78 -45.94 -29.69 -6.36
C TRP A 78 -45.51 -29.40 -4.91
N HIS A 79 -44.25 -29.04 -4.70
CA HIS A 79 -43.74 -28.70 -3.36
C HIS A 79 -44.26 -27.37 -2.80
N LYS A 80 -44.62 -26.43 -3.66
CA LYS A 80 -45.37 -25.21 -3.30
C LYS A 80 -46.75 -25.57 -2.73
N MET A 81 -47.50 -26.45 -3.41
CA MET A 81 -48.80 -26.92 -2.91
C MET A 81 -48.69 -27.67 -1.58
N LEU A 82 -47.59 -28.41 -1.36
CA LEU A 82 -47.32 -29.11 -0.10
C LEU A 82 -46.79 -28.21 1.02
N GLY A 83 -46.47 -26.95 0.75
CA GLY A 83 -45.86 -26.04 1.75
C GLY A 83 -44.50 -26.53 2.25
N THR A 84 -43.69 -27.15 1.37
CA THR A 84 -42.41 -27.78 1.77
C THR A 84 -41.38 -26.74 2.23
N VAL A 85 -41.41 -25.53 1.67
CA VAL A 85 -40.48 -24.43 1.95
C VAL A 85 -41.19 -23.07 2.12
N ASP A 86 -42.49 -23.09 2.48
CA ASP A 86 -43.37 -21.91 2.53
C ASP A 86 -43.10 -20.93 3.67
N THR A 87 -42.18 -21.25 4.59
CA THR A 87 -41.67 -20.33 5.61
C THR A 87 -40.14 -20.24 5.53
N PRO A 88 -39.52 -19.14 6.00
CA PRO A 88 -38.06 -19.01 6.04
C PRO A 88 -37.37 -20.17 6.78
N GLU A 89 -37.96 -20.66 7.87
CA GLU A 89 -37.40 -21.77 8.66
C GLU A 89 -37.41 -23.08 7.87
N LYS A 90 -38.52 -23.36 7.16
CA LYS A 90 -38.61 -24.55 6.30
C LYS A 90 -37.70 -24.44 5.08
N PHE A 91 -37.56 -23.25 4.51
CA PHE A 91 -36.61 -22.97 3.43
C PHE A 91 -35.18 -23.24 3.89
N GLU A 92 -34.79 -22.72 5.07
CA GLU A 92 -33.47 -22.92 5.65
C GLU A 92 -33.20 -24.41 5.92
N ALA A 93 -34.16 -25.14 6.48
CA ALA A 93 -34.06 -26.59 6.72
C ALA A 93 -33.80 -27.40 5.44
N HIS A 94 -34.23 -26.91 4.27
CA HIS A 94 -34.02 -27.56 2.98
C HIS A 94 -32.95 -26.90 2.11
N ARG A 95 -32.36 -25.78 2.55
CA ARG A 95 -31.48 -24.93 1.74
C ARG A 95 -30.31 -25.70 1.16
N LEU A 96 -29.58 -26.44 2.00
CA LEU A 96 -28.43 -27.21 1.55
C LEU A 96 -28.81 -28.30 0.54
N THR A 97 -29.95 -28.96 0.73
CA THR A 97 -30.48 -29.96 -0.21
C THR A 97 -30.79 -29.33 -1.58
N MET A 98 -31.42 -28.15 -1.59
CA MET A 98 -31.71 -27.42 -2.82
C MET A 98 -30.42 -26.92 -3.50
N ALA A 99 -29.49 -26.38 -2.72
CA ALA A 99 -28.20 -25.89 -3.21
C ALA A 99 -27.39 -27.01 -3.88
N ARG A 100 -27.30 -28.20 -3.25
CA ARG A 100 -26.63 -29.38 -3.83
C ARG A 100 -27.21 -29.76 -5.20
N ARG A 101 -28.53 -29.71 -5.38
CA ARG A 101 -29.16 -30.03 -6.68
C ARG A 101 -28.77 -29.03 -7.77
N VAL A 102 -28.69 -27.74 -7.43
CA VAL A 102 -28.26 -26.69 -8.38
C VAL A 102 -26.78 -26.86 -8.71
N TRP A 103 -25.92 -27.07 -7.70
CA TRP A 103 -24.50 -27.32 -7.92
C TRP A 103 -24.25 -28.56 -8.76
N GLN A 104 -25.02 -29.64 -8.52
CA GLN A 104 -24.99 -30.85 -9.33
C GLN A 104 -25.30 -30.56 -10.79
N ALA A 105 -26.42 -29.87 -11.04
CA ALA A 105 -26.82 -29.53 -12.40
C ALA A 105 -25.74 -28.69 -13.10
N MET A 106 -25.17 -27.68 -12.43
CA MET A 106 -24.10 -26.84 -12.98
C MET A 106 -22.79 -27.61 -13.16
N LYS A 107 -22.49 -28.61 -12.34
CA LYS A 107 -21.31 -29.46 -12.49
C LYS A 107 -21.45 -30.37 -13.71
N GLU A 108 -22.59 -31.04 -13.85
CA GLU A 108 -22.90 -32.00 -14.92
C GLU A 108 -23.08 -31.34 -16.30
N THR A 109 -23.33 -30.03 -16.35
CA THR A 109 -23.50 -29.28 -17.61
C THR A 109 -22.27 -28.46 -17.98
N ASP A 110 -21.13 -28.68 -17.32
CA ASP A 110 -19.97 -27.80 -17.41
C ASP A 110 -20.38 -26.33 -17.31
N SER A 111 -21.05 -25.97 -16.22
CA SER A 111 -21.50 -24.62 -15.84
C SER A 111 -22.02 -23.79 -17.03
N ARG A 112 -22.76 -24.42 -17.94
CA ARG A 112 -23.24 -23.85 -19.20
C ARG A 112 -23.89 -22.48 -19.01
N GLU A 113 -24.69 -22.34 -17.96
CA GLU A 113 -25.41 -21.10 -17.65
C GLU A 113 -24.45 -19.96 -17.27
N CYS A 114 -23.39 -20.25 -16.52
CA CYS A 114 -22.34 -19.26 -16.20
C CYS A 114 -21.61 -18.81 -17.47
N ARG A 115 -21.28 -19.76 -18.36
CA ARG A 115 -20.49 -19.51 -19.57
C ARG A 115 -21.24 -18.73 -20.66
N ASN A 116 -22.56 -18.56 -20.54
CA ASN A 116 -23.31 -17.63 -21.40
C ASN A 116 -22.81 -16.17 -21.30
N CYS A 117 -22.21 -15.83 -20.15
CA CYS A 117 -21.66 -14.49 -19.88
C CYS A 117 -20.17 -14.55 -19.49
N HIS A 118 -19.69 -15.67 -18.94
CA HIS A 118 -18.31 -15.90 -18.51
C HIS A 118 -17.63 -16.98 -19.36
N ASP A 119 -17.44 -16.68 -20.64
CA ASP A 119 -16.83 -17.62 -21.58
C ASP A 119 -15.30 -17.51 -21.58
N TRP A 120 -14.60 -18.64 -21.70
CA TRP A 120 -13.14 -18.69 -21.71
C TRP A 120 -12.52 -17.87 -22.85
N HIS A 121 -13.16 -17.79 -24.01
CA HIS A 121 -12.63 -17.07 -25.18
C HIS A 121 -12.72 -15.55 -25.05
N THR A 122 -13.66 -15.05 -24.24
CA THR A 122 -13.89 -13.60 -24.05
C THR A 122 -13.40 -13.09 -22.71
N MET A 123 -13.01 -13.99 -21.81
CA MET A 123 -12.45 -13.62 -20.53
C MET A 123 -11.08 -12.97 -20.68
N ASN A 124 -10.95 -11.72 -20.21
CA ASN A 124 -9.70 -10.98 -20.32
C ASN A 124 -8.82 -11.19 -19.06
N PRO A 125 -7.67 -11.87 -19.16
CA PRO A 125 -6.76 -12.07 -18.03
C PRO A 125 -6.10 -10.78 -17.51
N GLU A 126 -5.94 -9.73 -18.33
CA GLU A 126 -5.39 -8.43 -17.90
C GLU A 126 -6.25 -7.75 -16.84
N ARG A 127 -7.55 -8.08 -16.79
CA ARG A 127 -8.50 -7.54 -15.80
C ARG A 127 -8.76 -8.48 -14.63
N GLN A 128 -8.02 -9.59 -14.55
CA GLN A 128 -8.11 -10.55 -13.47
C GLN A 128 -6.94 -10.38 -12.52
N LYS A 129 -7.17 -10.66 -11.23
CA LYS A 129 -6.08 -10.78 -10.27
C LYS A 129 -5.12 -11.91 -10.69
N PRO A 130 -3.80 -11.81 -10.44
CA PRO A 130 -2.82 -12.83 -10.84
C PRO A 130 -3.24 -14.25 -10.43
N ARG A 131 -3.66 -14.42 -9.17
CA ARG A 131 -4.17 -15.69 -8.65
C ARG A 131 -5.38 -16.23 -9.43
N ALA A 132 -6.33 -15.38 -9.79
CA ALA A 132 -7.52 -15.79 -10.53
C ALA A 132 -7.17 -16.31 -11.93
N ARG A 133 -6.21 -15.68 -12.62
CA ARG A 133 -5.71 -16.15 -13.93
C ARG A 133 -5.12 -17.55 -13.83
N LYS A 134 -4.25 -17.79 -12.83
CA LYS A 134 -3.65 -19.12 -12.60
C LYS A 134 -4.70 -20.17 -12.28
N GLN A 135 -5.69 -19.86 -11.45
CA GLN A 135 -6.79 -20.78 -11.15
C GLN A 135 -7.68 -21.06 -12.38
N HIS A 136 -7.92 -20.07 -13.24
CA HIS A 136 -8.65 -20.29 -14.49
C HIS A 136 -7.85 -21.15 -15.49
N LEU A 137 -6.53 -20.95 -15.60
CA LEU A 137 -5.63 -21.83 -16.37
C LEU A 137 -5.71 -23.27 -15.87
N PHE A 138 -5.50 -23.47 -14.56
CA PHE A 138 -5.61 -24.77 -13.92
C PHE A 138 -6.97 -25.41 -14.23
N ALA A 139 -8.06 -24.64 -14.14
CA ALA A 139 -9.40 -25.16 -14.39
C ALA A 139 -9.60 -25.61 -15.84
N MET A 140 -9.11 -24.84 -16.81
CA MET A 140 -9.18 -25.18 -18.24
C MET A 140 -8.37 -26.46 -18.56
N GLU A 141 -7.15 -26.56 -18.01
CA GLU A 141 -6.23 -27.68 -18.27
C GLU A 141 -6.65 -28.97 -17.57
N ASN A 142 -7.28 -28.87 -16.39
CA ASN A 142 -7.67 -30.03 -15.60
C ASN A 142 -9.13 -30.45 -15.83
N GLY A 143 -9.99 -29.59 -16.39
CA GLY A 143 -11.41 -29.89 -16.62
C GLY A 143 -12.29 -29.57 -15.41
N ASN A 144 -11.96 -28.51 -14.69
CA ASN A 144 -12.81 -27.97 -13.64
C ASN A 144 -13.90 -27.05 -14.21
N THR A 145 -15.05 -27.05 -13.54
CA THR A 145 -16.20 -26.22 -13.89
C THR A 145 -16.23 -24.97 -13.02
N CYS A 146 -16.95 -23.92 -13.43
CA CYS A 146 -17.06 -22.68 -12.66
C CYS A 146 -17.57 -22.93 -11.24
N ILE A 147 -18.52 -23.85 -11.08
CA ILE A 147 -19.13 -24.18 -9.77
C ILE A 147 -18.19 -24.95 -8.85
N ASP A 148 -17.04 -25.44 -9.32
CA ASP A 148 -16.05 -26.10 -8.45
C ASP A 148 -15.50 -25.11 -7.43
N CYS A 149 -15.26 -23.87 -7.86
CA CYS A 149 -14.73 -22.79 -7.04
C CYS A 149 -15.80 -21.77 -6.64
N HIS A 150 -16.76 -21.45 -7.52
CA HIS A 150 -17.70 -20.36 -7.31
C HIS A 150 -19.07 -20.84 -6.76
N LYS A 151 -19.09 -21.43 -5.57
CA LYS A 151 -20.36 -21.83 -4.89
C LYS A 151 -20.91 -20.70 -4.03
N GLY A 152 -22.21 -20.39 -4.15
CA GLY A 152 -22.87 -19.35 -3.35
C GLY A 152 -22.50 -17.93 -3.77
N ILE A 153 -22.45 -17.67 -5.08
CA ILE A 153 -22.05 -16.36 -5.65
C ILE A 153 -23.13 -15.30 -5.44
N ALA A 154 -24.39 -15.69 -5.63
CA ALA A 154 -25.55 -14.81 -5.56
C ALA A 154 -26.46 -15.09 -4.35
N HIS A 155 -26.14 -16.12 -3.58
CA HIS A 155 -26.96 -16.64 -2.47
C HIS A 155 -26.05 -17.08 -1.32
N LYS A 156 -26.62 -17.23 -0.13
CA LYS A 156 -25.92 -17.65 1.10
C LYS A 156 -24.99 -18.85 0.83
N ALA A 157 -23.73 -18.72 1.24
CA ALA A 157 -22.66 -19.67 0.97
C ALA A 157 -22.72 -20.94 1.86
N VAL A 158 -23.75 -21.76 1.68
CA VAL A 158 -23.98 -23.00 2.47
C VAL A 158 -23.03 -24.14 2.16
N HIS A 159 -22.13 -23.98 1.18
CA HIS A 159 -21.07 -24.98 0.93
C HIS A 159 -20.09 -25.10 2.11
N LYS A 160 -20.08 -24.13 3.04
CA LYS A 160 -19.30 -24.20 4.29
C LYS A 160 -19.88 -25.16 5.33
N GLU A 161 -21.12 -25.62 5.12
CA GLU A 161 -21.85 -26.50 6.04
C GLU A 161 -21.63 -28.00 5.73
N ILE A 162 -21.02 -28.32 4.58
CA ILE A 162 -20.70 -29.70 4.20
C ILE A 162 -19.28 -30.09 4.62
N SER A 163 -19.03 -31.40 4.72
CA SER A 163 -17.73 -31.89 5.13
C SER A 163 -16.66 -31.57 4.08
N GLU A 164 -15.39 -31.48 4.51
CA GLU A 164 -14.28 -31.24 3.60
C GLU A 164 -14.15 -32.36 2.58
N GLU A 165 -14.38 -33.62 2.98
CA GLU A 165 -14.35 -34.76 2.05
C GLU A 165 -15.41 -34.62 0.96
N GLU A 166 -16.60 -34.14 1.32
CA GLU A 166 -17.65 -33.87 0.34
C GLU A 166 -17.24 -32.75 -0.62
N LEU A 167 -16.68 -31.64 -0.11
CA LEU A 167 -16.18 -30.54 -0.95
C LEU A 167 -15.06 -30.97 -1.90
N GLU A 168 -14.10 -31.76 -1.41
CA GLU A 168 -13.00 -32.32 -2.21
C GLU A 168 -13.54 -33.19 -3.35
N GLU A 169 -14.55 -34.03 -3.06
CA GLU A 169 -15.21 -34.87 -4.06
C GLU A 169 -15.90 -34.03 -5.13
N TRP A 170 -16.70 -33.03 -4.72
CA TRP A 170 -17.39 -32.10 -5.62
C TRP A 170 -16.43 -31.34 -6.53
N ALA A 171 -15.25 -31.01 -6.03
CA ALA A 171 -14.28 -30.17 -6.73
C ALA A 171 -13.37 -30.99 -7.66
N LYS A 172 -13.51 -32.31 -7.73
CA LYS A 172 -12.73 -33.14 -8.65
C LYS A 172 -12.96 -32.72 -10.11
N PRO A 173 -11.88 -32.62 -10.90
CA PRO A 173 -12.00 -32.32 -12.32
C PRO A 173 -12.78 -33.42 -13.07
N ILE A 174 -13.39 -33.04 -14.19
CA ILE A 174 -14.02 -33.97 -15.13
C ILE A 174 -13.23 -33.87 -16.43
N GLU A 175 -12.55 -34.97 -16.79
CA GLU A 175 -11.66 -35.04 -17.96
C GLU A 175 -12.31 -34.54 -19.25
N ALA A 176 -13.60 -34.84 -19.43
CA ALA A 176 -14.37 -34.44 -20.62
C ALA A 176 -14.57 -32.92 -20.77
N TYR A 177 -14.29 -32.12 -19.72
CA TYR A 177 -14.41 -30.66 -19.73
C TYR A 177 -13.09 -29.93 -19.83
N LYS A 178 -11.98 -30.67 -20.02
CA LYS A 178 -10.71 -30.04 -20.38
C LYS A 178 -10.87 -29.27 -21.69
N THR A 179 -10.37 -28.05 -21.71
CA THR A 179 -10.40 -27.18 -22.88
C THR A 179 -9.00 -26.69 -23.18
N GLU A 180 -8.70 -26.52 -24.47
CA GLU A 180 -7.50 -25.80 -24.85
C GLU A 180 -7.63 -24.34 -24.41
N ILE A 181 -6.55 -23.78 -23.88
CA ILE A 181 -6.50 -22.37 -23.48
C ILE A 181 -6.65 -21.50 -24.74
N PRO A 182 -7.67 -20.62 -24.83
CA PRO A 182 -7.90 -19.77 -25.98
C PRO A 182 -6.70 -18.86 -26.30
N LEU A 183 -6.46 -18.60 -27.60
CA LEU A 183 -5.39 -17.69 -28.03
C LEU A 183 -5.53 -16.28 -27.42
N SER A 184 -6.75 -15.75 -27.39
CA SER A 184 -7.05 -14.45 -26.75
C SER A 184 -6.63 -14.40 -25.28
N PHE A 185 -6.79 -15.51 -24.56
CA PHE A 185 -6.36 -15.64 -23.17
C PHE A 185 -4.84 -15.73 -23.06
N LYS A 186 -4.17 -16.52 -23.91
CA LYS A 186 -2.69 -16.61 -23.95
C LYS A 186 -2.05 -15.24 -24.23
N GLU A 187 -2.56 -14.52 -25.23
CA GLU A 187 -2.07 -13.19 -25.60
C GLU A 187 -2.34 -12.15 -24.49
N GLY A 188 -3.52 -12.18 -23.87
CA GLY A 188 -3.83 -11.32 -22.74
C GLY A 188 -2.94 -11.61 -21.53
N LEU A 189 -2.62 -12.88 -21.28
CA LEU A 189 -1.71 -13.27 -20.20
C LEU A 189 -0.31 -12.71 -20.45
N ALA A 190 0.21 -12.84 -21.68
CA ALA A 190 1.50 -12.29 -22.05
C ALA A 190 1.55 -10.76 -21.89
N ARG A 191 0.47 -10.04 -22.26
CA ARG A 191 0.37 -8.59 -22.04
C ARG A 191 0.34 -8.24 -20.55
N ALA A 192 -0.44 -8.97 -19.75
CA ALA A 192 -0.51 -8.76 -18.31
C ALA A 192 0.84 -9.01 -17.63
N GLU A 193 1.53 -10.09 -18.00
CA GLU A 193 2.87 -10.43 -17.50
C GLU A 193 3.90 -9.37 -17.89
N ALA A 194 3.84 -8.84 -19.12
CA ALA A 194 4.72 -7.75 -19.56
C ALA A 194 4.46 -6.43 -18.81
N THR A 195 3.19 -6.07 -18.58
CA THR A 195 2.84 -4.89 -17.76
C THR A 195 3.34 -5.05 -16.34
N GLU A 196 3.11 -6.20 -15.72
CA GLU A 196 3.56 -6.46 -14.35
C GLU A 196 5.08 -6.49 -14.23
N ALA A 197 5.80 -7.04 -15.21
CA ALA A 197 7.27 -7.01 -15.23
C ALA A 197 7.80 -5.57 -15.35
N ALA A 198 7.14 -4.72 -16.14
CA ALA A 198 7.48 -3.30 -16.23
C ALA A 198 7.20 -2.54 -14.93
N GLU A 199 6.08 -2.84 -14.26
CA GLU A 199 5.74 -2.28 -12.94
C GLU A 199 6.75 -2.73 -11.87
N GLU A 200 7.11 -4.01 -11.84
CA GLU A 200 8.12 -4.56 -10.92
C GLU A 200 9.49 -3.92 -11.16
N ALA A 201 9.93 -3.80 -12.42
CA ALA A 201 11.18 -3.12 -12.76
C ALA A 201 11.16 -1.64 -12.32
N ALA A 202 10.03 -0.94 -12.50
CA ALA A 202 9.88 0.43 -12.03
C ALA A 202 9.91 0.54 -10.50
N GLN A 203 9.32 -0.42 -9.78
CA GLN A 203 9.38 -0.48 -8.31
C GLN A 203 10.79 -0.79 -7.81
N GLN A 204 11.49 -1.72 -8.44
CA GLN A 204 12.89 -2.05 -8.12
C GLN A 204 13.78 -0.82 -8.34
N GLU A 205 13.64 -0.13 -9.47
CA GLU A 205 14.39 1.09 -9.77
C GLU A 205 14.05 2.23 -8.81
N ALA A 206 12.77 2.42 -8.46
CA ALA A 206 12.35 3.42 -7.48
C ALA A 206 12.92 3.13 -6.09
N ALA A 207 12.86 1.87 -5.64
CA ALA A 207 13.44 1.45 -4.37
C ALA A 207 14.97 1.63 -4.37
N LYS A 208 15.64 1.32 -5.49
CA LYS A 208 17.08 1.54 -5.64
C LYS A 208 17.42 3.02 -5.56
N LYS A 209 16.73 3.87 -6.32
CA LYS A 209 16.91 5.33 -6.28
C LYS A 209 16.69 5.87 -4.87
N GLU A 210 15.64 5.42 -4.18
CA GLU A 210 15.36 5.85 -2.80
C GLU A 210 16.47 5.42 -1.82
N ARG A 211 17.01 4.21 -1.95
CA ARG A 211 18.15 3.77 -1.13
C ARG A 211 19.42 4.59 -1.42
N GLU A 212 19.72 4.83 -2.69
CA GLU A 212 20.87 5.63 -3.11
C GLU A 212 20.76 7.07 -2.62
N ARG A 213 19.56 7.66 -2.75
CA ARG A 213 19.14 8.94 -2.18
C ARG A 213 19.44 9.00 -0.69
N ARG A 214 18.78 8.16 0.12
CA ARG A 214 18.97 8.13 1.58
C ARG A 214 20.43 7.91 2.00
N LYS A 215 21.16 7.04 1.29
CA LYS A 215 22.59 6.81 1.53
C LYS A 215 23.40 8.09 1.28
N ALA A 216 23.14 8.81 0.18
CA ALA A 216 23.80 10.08 -0.12
C ALA A 216 23.48 11.15 0.94
N GLN A 217 22.21 11.29 1.34
CA GLN A 217 21.79 12.14 2.45
C GLN A 217 22.52 11.84 3.77
N ALA A 218 22.63 10.56 4.15
CA ALA A 218 23.30 10.17 5.38
C ALA A 218 24.82 10.39 5.33
N VAL A 219 25.46 10.17 4.19
CA VAL A 219 26.87 10.51 4.00
C VAL A 219 27.07 12.02 4.15
N ALA A 220 26.24 12.83 3.50
CA ALA A 220 26.31 14.29 3.62
C ALA A 220 26.05 14.77 5.06
N MET A 221 25.17 14.11 5.82
CA MET A 221 24.94 14.39 7.23
C MET A 221 26.13 13.98 8.10
N GLN A 222 26.73 12.82 7.85
CA GLN A 222 27.92 12.36 8.57
C GLN A 222 29.11 13.30 8.32
N GLU A 223 29.31 13.76 7.08
CA GLU A 223 30.34 14.76 6.76
C GLU A 223 30.13 16.08 7.52
N LYS A 224 28.87 16.52 7.68
CA LYS A 224 28.53 17.70 8.50
C LYS A 224 28.81 17.45 9.99
N ILE A 225 28.50 16.26 10.50
CA ILE A 225 28.80 15.87 11.89
C ILE A 225 30.31 15.85 12.11
N ASP A 226 31.08 15.23 11.21
CA ASP A 226 32.54 15.15 11.29
C ASP A 226 33.17 16.54 11.21
N ALA A 227 32.66 17.42 10.36
CA ALA A 227 33.09 18.82 10.29
C ALA A 227 32.76 19.58 11.59
N ALA A 228 31.58 19.38 12.18
CA ALA A 228 31.20 19.99 13.45
C ALA A 228 32.03 19.46 14.62
N VAL A 229 32.33 18.16 14.64
CA VAL A 229 33.21 17.53 15.64
C VAL A 229 34.64 18.03 15.47
N ALA A 230 35.15 18.16 14.24
CA ALA A 230 36.46 18.74 13.97
C ALA A 230 36.55 20.20 14.41
N GLN A 231 35.51 21.00 14.18
CA GLN A 231 35.40 22.37 14.69
C GLN A 231 35.32 22.42 16.21
N ALA A 232 34.55 21.53 16.84
CA ALA A 232 34.45 21.42 18.30
C ALA A 232 35.77 20.97 18.95
N LEU A 233 36.50 20.05 18.33
CA LEU A 233 37.83 19.62 18.76
C LEU A 233 38.89 20.70 18.54
N ALA A 234 38.78 21.49 17.46
CA ALA A 234 39.62 22.65 17.23
C ALA A 234 39.35 23.77 18.26
N ALA A 235 38.09 23.96 18.63
CA ALA A 235 37.68 24.87 19.71
C ALA A 235 38.14 24.36 21.09
N ALA A 236 38.06 23.05 21.35
CA ALA A 236 38.52 22.43 22.60
C ALA A 236 40.05 22.46 22.75
N LYS A 237 40.81 22.40 21.64
CA LYS A 237 42.29 22.59 21.65
C LYS A 237 42.73 24.01 22.06
N SER A 238 41.81 24.96 22.23
CA SER A 238 42.12 26.28 22.79
C SER A 238 42.01 26.36 24.33
N GLN A 239 41.59 25.28 25.00
CA GLN A 239 41.59 25.18 26.46
C GLN A 239 42.04 23.79 26.92
N ASP A 240 43.33 23.73 27.25
CA ASP A 240 44.05 22.69 28.01
C ASP A 240 44.14 21.26 27.43
N ALA A 241 45.37 20.75 27.45
CA ALA A 241 45.76 19.47 26.89
C ALA A 241 45.50 18.33 27.89
N GLY A 242 44.35 17.65 27.74
CA GLY A 242 44.05 16.40 28.43
C GLY A 242 43.72 15.30 27.42
N ALA A 243 44.42 14.16 27.49
CA ALA A 243 44.31 13.04 26.57
C ALA A 243 42.86 12.51 26.46
N MET A 244 42.29 12.56 25.25
CA MET A 244 41.10 11.78 24.89
C MET A 244 41.54 10.56 24.10
N ALA A 245 41.14 9.38 24.58
CA ALA A 245 41.32 8.11 23.91
C ALA A 245 40.62 8.13 22.54
N ALA A 246 41.29 7.59 21.52
CA ALA A 246 40.73 7.39 20.20
C ALA A 246 39.52 6.46 20.30
N ALA A 247 38.38 6.87 19.75
CA ALA A 247 37.26 5.96 19.50
C ALA A 247 37.71 4.94 18.44
N ASP A 248 37.56 3.65 18.76
CA ASP A 248 37.89 2.57 17.82
C ASP A 248 36.97 2.64 16.60
N ALA A 249 37.58 2.76 15.41
CA ALA A 249 36.88 2.62 14.14
C ALA A 249 36.47 1.15 13.97
N THR A 250 35.17 0.89 13.83
CA THR A 250 34.66 -0.45 13.54
C THR A 250 34.51 -0.63 12.04
N ALA A 251 35.13 -1.67 11.48
CA ALA A 251 34.96 -2.03 10.08
C ALA A 251 33.55 -2.61 9.87
N ARG A 252 32.81 -2.12 8.87
CA ARG A 252 31.44 -2.60 8.54
C ARG A 252 31.46 -3.56 7.36
N GLY A 253 30.65 -4.61 7.47
CA GLY A 253 30.47 -5.62 6.41
C GLY A 253 31.71 -6.50 6.20
N PHE A 254 31.66 -7.31 5.15
CA PHE A 254 32.73 -8.28 4.85
C PHE A 254 33.61 -7.90 3.66
N GLY A 255 33.48 -6.67 3.14
CA GLY A 255 34.30 -6.16 2.03
C GLY A 255 33.96 -6.75 0.66
N VAL A 256 32.74 -7.26 0.49
CA VAL A 256 32.20 -7.81 -0.76
C VAL A 256 31.92 -6.69 -1.76
N ASP A 257 32.37 -6.87 -3.00
CA ASP A 257 31.94 -6.03 -4.12
C ASP A 257 30.55 -6.46 -4.62
N TRP A 258 29.52 -5.74 -4.18
CA TRP A 258 28.12 -6.01 -4.54
C TRP A 258 27.73 -5.49 -5.93
N SER A 259 28.60 -4.78 -6.65
CA SER A 259 28.24 -4.13 -7.92
C SER A 259 27.84 -5.11 -9.04
N GLY A 260 28.38 -6.32 -9.00
CA GLY A 260 28.03 -7.41 -9.93
C GLY A 260 26.88 -8.30 -9.46
N SER A 261 26.40 -8.15 -8.22
CA SER A 261 25.34 -8.98 -7.64
C SER A 261 23.96 -8.46 -8.02
N PRO A 262 23.10 -9.26 -8.67
CA PRO A 262 21.71 -8.88 -8.95
C PRO A 262 20.97 -8.52 -7.66
N GLU A 263 20.29 -7.37 -7.66
CA GLU A 263 19.38 -6.99 -6.59
C GLU A 263 18.00 -7.60 -6.84
N ARG A 264 17.41 -8.20 -5.80
CA ARG A 264 16.02 -8.63 -5.82
C ARG A 264 15.22 -7.97 -4.72
N LEU A 265 14.11 -7.33 -5.08
CA LEU A 265 13.15 -6.81 -4.11
C LEU A 265 12.18 -7.93 -3.70
N ILE A 266 12.17 -8.28 -2.41
CA ILE A 266 11.31 -9.29 -1.83
C ILE A 266 10.47 -8.64 -0.73
N THR A 267 9.16 -8.62 -0.91
CA THR A 267 8.24 -8.11 0.12
C THR A 267 7.84 -9.24 1.05
N ILE A 268 8.31 -9.17 2.30
CA ILE A 268 7.88 -10.07 3.38
C ILE A 268 6.64 -9.49 4.07
N PHE A 269 5.81 -10.35 4.65
CA PHE A 269 4.51 -9.94 5.19
C PHE A 269 4.26 -10.52 6.58
N TYR A 270 3.40 -9.85 7.34
CA TYR A 270 2.94 -10.32 8.63
C TYR A 270 1.93 -11.47 8.43
N PRO A 271 2.22 -12.69 8.93
CA PRO A 271 1.45 -13.87 8.59
C PRO A 271 0.23 -14.10 9.50
N GLY A 272 0.13 -13.38 10.62
CA GLY A 272 -0.88 -13.65 11.65
C GLY A 272 -0.76 -15.07 12.23
N GLN A 273 -1.88 -15.76 12.39
CA GLN A 273 -1.99 -17.12 12.92
C GLN A 273 -2.21 -18.14 11.78
N THR A 274 -1.30 -18.18 10.80
CA THR A 274 -1.39 -19.09 9.64
C THR A 274 -0.31 -20.17 9.68
N SER A 275 -0.65 -21.33 10.26
CA SER A 275 0.23 -22.52 10.30
C SER A 275 0.31 -23.24 8.94
N MET A 276 1.25 -24.17 8.80
CA MET A 276 1.31 -25.07 7.64
C MET A 276 0.00 -25.84 7.50
N GLU A 277 -0.58 -26.32 8.60
CA GLU A 277 -1.88 -27.00 8.58
C GLU A 277 -3.02 -26.09 8.10
N TRP A 278 -2.98 -24.80 8.46
CA TRP A 278 -3.94 -23.82 7.95
C TRP A 278 -3.89 -23.72 6.42
N THR A 279 -2.69 -23.74 5.82
CA THR A 279 -2.52 -23.65 4.36
C THR A 279 -3.02 -24.90 3.63
N LEU A 280 -3.05 -26.04 4.32
CA LEU A 280 -3.41 -27.35 3.78
C LEU A 280 -4.90 -27.67 3.92
N VAL A 281 -5.68 -26.93 4.71
CA VAL A 281 -7.11 -27.20 4.86
C VAL A 281 -7.92 -26.31 3.93
N GLY A 282 -8.67 -26.92 2.99
CA GLY A 282 -9.38 -26.20 1.92
C GLY A 282 -10.45 -25.24 2.45
N LYS A 283 -11.02 -25.54 3.63
CA LYS A 283 -11.97 -24.68 4.33
C LYS A 283 -11.33 -23.38 4.85
N PHE A 284 -10.04 -23.40 5.19
CA PHE A 284 -9.31 -22.24 5.71
C PHE A 284 -8.61 -21.46 4.60
N HIS A 285 -8.02 -22.19 3.65
CA HIS A 285 -7.20 -21.66 2.58
C HIS A 285 -7.54 -22.28 1.21
N GLY A 286 -7.94 -21.45 0.23
CA GLY A 286 -8.32 -21.90 -1.10
C GLY A 286 -7.17 -22.48 -1.95
N GLY A 287 -5.91 -22.25 -1.55
CA GLY A 287 -4.71 -22.76 -2.24
C GLY A 287 -4.29 -24.17 -1.81
N ALA A 288 -5.00 -24.84 -0.90
CA ALA A 288 -4.63 -26.17 -0.42
C ALA A 288 -4.52 -27.22 -1.54
N ARG A 289 -5.35 -27.10 -2.59
CA ARG A 289 -5.37 -28.02 -3.74
C ARG A 289 -4.17 -27.83 -4.67
N PRO A 290 -3.93 -26.63 -5.25
CA PRO A 290 -2.76 -26.41 -6.09
C PRO A 290 -1.45 -26.69 -5.35
N PHE A 291 -1.36 -26.34 -4.07
CA PHE A 291 -0.19 -26.65 -3.23
C PHE A 291 0.12 -28.15 -3.19
N ARG A 292 -0.90 -28.99 -2.93
CA ARG A 292 -0.75 -30.45 -2.95
C ARG A 292 -0.46 -31.02 -4.33
N ALA A 293 -0.80 -30.30 -5.39
CA ALA A 293 -0.45 -30.67 -6.76
C ALA A 293 1.00 -30.28 -7.12
N GLY A 294 1.72 -29.59 -6.24
CA GLY A 294 3.12 -29.21 -6.42
C GLY A 294 3.35 -27.70 -6.59
N ASP A 295 2.29 -26.88 -6.64
CA ASP A 295 2.47 -25.44 -6.78
C ASP A 295 3.13 -24.84 -5.53
N ARG A 296 4.09 -23.94 -5.76
CA ARG A 296 4.78 -23.20 -4.70
C ARG A 296 3.93 -22.01 -4.25
N CYS A 297 4.10 -21.55 -3.02
CA CYS A 297 3.38 -20.38 -2.51
C CYS A 297 3.61 -19.13 -3.39
N THR A 298 4.83 -18.95 -3.93
CA THR A 298 5.18 -17.85 -4.83
C THR A 298 4.36 -17.84 -6.12
N VAL A 299 3.95 -19.00 -6.64
CA VAL A 299 3.12 -19.10 -7.86
C VAL A 299 1.80 -18.33 -7.71
N CYS A 300 1.25 -18.30 -6.49
CA CYS A 300 -0.02 -17.64 -6.20
C CYS A 300 0.13 -16.29 -5.47
N HIS A 301 1.15 -16.15 -4.62
CA HIS A 301 1.21 -15.07 -3.63
C HIS A 301 2.33 -14.04 -3.83
N ASP A 302 3.30 -14.27 -4.72
CA ASP A 302 4.49 -13.41 -4.83
C ASP A 302 4.14 -11.94 -5.09
N LYS A 303 3.06 -11.69 -5.84
CA LYS A 303 2.56 -10.35 -6.19
C LYS A 303 1.47 -9.79 -5.25
N GLU A 304 1.11 -10.50 -4.18
CA GLU A 304 0.08 -10.06 -3.23
C GLU A 304 0.54 -10.06 -1.76
N THR A 305 1.84 -10.23 -1.48
CA THR A 305 2.36 -10.31 -0.10
C THR A 305 2.05 -9.05 0.73
N ALA A 306 2.18 -7.85 0.16
CA ALA A 306 1.81 -6.60 0.84
C ALA A 306 0.32 -6.58 1.24
N ASP A 307 -0.56 -6.86 0.27
CA ASP A 307 -2.00 -6.97 0.46
C ASP A 307 -2.40 -8.08 1.45
N MET A 308 -1.63 -9.15 1.52
CA MET A 308 -1.83 -10.23 2.50
C MET A 308 -1.53 -9.72 3.90
N GLY A 309 -0.37 -9.11 4.09
CA GLY A 309 0.05 -8.51 5.35
C GLY A 309 -0.98 -7.52 5.88
N GLU A 310 -1.46 -6.62 5.02
CA GLU A 310 -2.48 -5.61 5.36
C GLU A 310 -3.78 -6.25 5.90
N LYS A 311 -4.25 -7.32 5.26
CA LYS A 311 -5.45 -8.04 5.71
C LYS A 311 -5.27 -8.72 7.06
N MET A 312 -4.04 -9.14 7.39
CA MET A 312 -3.74 -9.73 8.70
C MET A 312 -3.73 -8.64 9.78
N VAL A 313 -3.00 -7.53 9.56
CA VAL A 313 -2.90 -6.45 10.57
C VAL A 313 -4.20 -5.67 10.76
N THR A 314 -5.11 -5.69 9.79
CA THR A 314 -6.46 -5.11 9.93
C THR A 314 -7.49 -6.09 10.51
N GLY A 315 -7.10 -7.33 10.83
CA GLY A 315 -7.99 -8.35 11.35
C GLY A 315 -9.00 -8.90 10.34
N GLN A 316 -8.90 -8.52 9.06
CA GLN A 316 -9.78 -9.02 8.00
C GLN A 316 -9.58 -10.52 7.74
N LYS A 317 -8.39 -11.06 8.03
CA LYS A 317 -8.07 -12.47 7.82
C LYS A 317 -7.06 -12.97 8.85
N ALA A 318 -7.24 -14.20 9.32
CA ALA A 318 -6.28 -15.04 10.05
C ALA A 318 -5.45 -14.41 11.19
N GLU A 319 -5.87 -13.27 11.72
CA GLU A 319 -5.39 -12.69 12.97
C GLU A 319 -6.61 -12.14 13.73
N PRO A 320 -7.14 -12.88 14.70
CA PRO A 320 -8.31 -12.43 15.46
C PRO A 320 -8.05 -11.19 16.33
N THR A 321 -6.79 -10.96 16.73
CA THR A 321 -6.38 -9.90 17.65
C THR A 321 -5.11 -9.23 17.11
N PRO A 322 -5.20 -8.43 16.04
CA PRO A 322 -4.01 -7.85 15.42
C PRO A 322 -3.37 -6.80 16.34
N PRO A 323 -2.02 -6.72 16.39
CA PRO A 323 -1.34 -5.63 17.07
C PRO A 323 -1.67 -4.29 16.37
N GLU A 324 -2.22 -3.34 17.13
CA GLU A 324 -2.57 -2.01 16.63
C GLU A 324 -1.31 -1.30 16.08
N GLY A 325 -1.44 -0.64 14.92
CA GLY A 325 -0.35 0.10 14.27
C GLY A 325 0.79 -0.74 13.67
N LYS A 326 0.80 -2.07 13.84
CA LYS A 326 1.83 -2.92 13.22
C LYS A 326 1.74 -2.86 11.70
N ARG A 327 2.87 -2.61 11.02
CA ARG A 327 2.92 -2.62 9.56
C ARG A 327 2.63 -4.02 8.99
N GLY A 328 1.86 -4.08 7.91
CA GLY A 328 1.51 -5.35 7.27
C GLY A 328 2.66 -6.03 6.54
N ALA A 329 3.59 -5.28 5.97
CA ALA A 329 4.65 -5.82 5.12
C ALA A 329 5.94 -4.98 5.16
N ILE A 330 7.05 -5.60 4.74
CA ILE A 330 8.38 -4.98 4.65
C ILE A 330 8.95 -5.29 3.26
N PRO A 331 9.22 -4.28 2.42
CA PRO A 331 10.01 -4.46 1.21
C PRO A 331 11.49 -4.63 1.58
N VAL A 332 12.08 -5.77 1.23
CA VAL A 332 13.47 -6.10 1.57
C VAL A 332 14.26 -6.31 0.27
N THR A 333 15.34 -5.56 0.10
CA THR A 333 16.29 -5.81 -1.00
C THR A 333 17.26 -6.89 -0.57
N VAL A 334 17.36 -7.94 -1.38
CA VAL A 334 18.23 -9.10 -1.15
C VAL A 334 19.25 -9.19 -2.27
N GLN A 335 20.50 -9.41 -1.89
CA GLN A 335 21.60 -9.74 -2.78
C GLN A 335 22.35 -10.95 -2.26
N ALA A 336 22.90 -11.72 -3.20
CA ALA A 336 23.69 -12.88 -2.89
C ALA A 336 24.96 -12.88 -3.75
N ALA A 337 26.08 -13.15 -3.11
CA ALA A 337 27.37 -13.28 -3.76
C ALA A 337 28.15 -14.42 -3.13
N HIS A 338 29.17 -14.93 -3.78
CA HIS A 338 30.09 -15.89 -3.17
C HIS A 338 31.52 -15.66 -3.62
N ASP A 339 32.47 -16.16 -2.85
CA ASP A 339 33.83 -16.43 -3.31
C ASP A 339 34.05 -17.95 -3.41
N ASP A 340 35.29 -18.40 -3.36
CA ASP A 340 35.63 -19.83 -3.42
C ASP A 340 35.39 -20.56 -2.08
N GLU A 341 35.14 -19.83 -0.99
CA GLU A 341 35.04 -20.36 0.38
C GLU A 341 33.69 -20.07 1.05
N ASN A 342 33.04 -18.94 0.74
CA ASN A 342 31.92 -18.39 1.47
C ASN A 342 30.79 -17.90 0.55
N LEU A 343 29.55 -18.12 1.01
CA LEU A 343 28.36 -17.39 0.59
C LEU A 343 28.26 -16.09 1.40
N TYR A 344 27.89 -15.02 0.72
CA TYR A 344 27.56 -13.71 1.26
C TYR A 344 26.12 -13.37 0.91
N LEU A 345 25.35 -12.94 1.91
CA LEU A 345 23.99 -12.45 1.73
C LEU A 345 23.88 -11.03 2.30
N ARG A 346 23.20 -10.15 1.59
CA ARG A 346 22.91 -8.78 2.04
C ARG A 346 21.42 -8.52 1.98
N PHE A 347 20.88 -8.04 3.10
CA PHE A 347 19.48 -7.67 3.26
C PHE A 347 19.39 -6.20 3.64
N GLN A 348 18.52 -5.45 2.96
CA GLN A 348 18.30 -4.04 3.24
C GLN A 348 16.82 -3.69 3.29
N TRP A 349 16.38 -3.00 4.34
CA TRP A 349 14.99 -2.59 4.50
C TRP A 349 14.86 -1.33 5.37
N GLU A 350 13.70 -0.69 5.31
CA GLU A 350 13.40 0.53 6.04
C GLU A 350 13.05 0.26 7.51
N ASP A 351 13.67 1.04 8.40
CA ASP A 351 13.32 1.11 9.81
C ASP A 351 12.03 1.95 10.00
N THR A 352 11.27 1.63 11.03
CA THR A 352 10.04 2.37 11.37
C THR A 352 10.05 2.72 12.84
N GLU A 353 9.30 3.77 13.20
CA GLU A 353 9.11 4.11 14.61
C GLU A 353 8.47 2.95 15.38
N HIS A 354 8.81 2.89 16.67
CA HIS A 354 8.32 1.82 17.52
C HIS A 354 6.81 1.95 17.76
N VAL A 355 6.07 0.87 17.54
CA VAL A 355 4.64 0.79 17.85
C VAL A 355 4.45 -0.08 19.10
N PRO A 356 4.13 0.51 20.27
CA PRO A 356 4.00 -0.24 21.51
C PRO A 356 2.87 -1.27 21.44
N VAL A 357 3.16 -2.53 21.79
CA VAL A 357 2.10 -3.54 21.91
C VAL A 357 1.38 -3.46 23.25
N PRO A 358 0.03 -3.49 23.28
CA PRO A 358 -0.74 -3.22 24.50
C PRO A 358 -0.72 -4.38 25.52
N PHE A 359 -0.22 -5.56 25.15
CA PHE A 359 -0.24 -6.76 25.98
C PHE A 359 1.12 -7.10 26.63
N VAL A 360 2.13 -6.25 26.49
CA VAL A 360 3.43 -6.38 27.15
C VAL A 360 3.75 -5.10 27.90
N ASP A 361 4.13 -5.23 29.18
CA ASP A 361 4.58 -4.09 29.98
C ASP A 361 5.80 -3.43 29.32
N GLY A 362 5.72 -2.12 29.08
CA GLY A 362 6.76 -1.37 28.36
C GLY A 362 6.68 -1.44 26.82
N GLY A 363 5.67 -2.13 26.27
CA GLY A 363 5.35 -2.08 24.84
C GLY A 363 6.30 -2.85 23.91
N LYS A 364 7.38 -3.45 24.43
CA LYS A 364 8.42 -4.16 23.67
C LYS A 364 8.48 -5.64 24.06
N MET A 365 8.30 -6.54 23.10
CA MET A 365 8.35 -7.99 23.38
C MET A 365 9.78 -8.49 23.63
N ASP A 366 10.74 -7.91 22.93
CA ASP A 366 12.18 -8.11 23.11
C ASP A 366 12.88 -6.76 23.24
N PRO A 367 12.93 -6.18 24.46
CA PRO A 367 13.50 -4.85 24.68
C PRO A 367 14.97 -4.70 24.26
N ASP A 368 15.72 -5.80 24.22
CA ASP A 368 17.15 -5.80 23.93
C ASP A 368 17.44 -5.80 22.42
N ASN A 369 16.46 -6.18 21.59
CA ASN A 369 16.64 -6.36 20.16
C ASN A 369 15.54 -5.67 19.35
N GLN A 370 15.82 -4.48 18.81
CA GLN A 370 14.92 -3.78 17.90
C GLN A 370 14.59 -4.63 16.67
N VAL A 371 15.60 -5.31 16.11
CA VAL A 371 15.43 -6.21 14.96
C VAL A 371 16.16 -7.53 15.13
N LYS A 372 15.61 -8.58 14.51
CA LYS A 372 16.30 -9.85 14.25
C LYS A 372 16.05 -10.26 12.81
N LEU A 373 17.09 -10.75 12.14
CA LEU A 373 16.98 -11.35 10.82
C LEU A 373 17.32 -12.83 10.93
N ALA A 374 16.42 -13.69 10.47
CA ALA A 374 16.63 -15.13 10.40
C ALA A 374 16.44 -15.62 8.96
N LEU A 375 17.26 -16.57 8.53
CA LEU A 375 17.10 -17.25 7.25
C LEU A 375 17.11 -18.76 7.44
N MET A 376 16.48 -19.48 6.50
CA MET A 376 16.57 -20.92 6.41
C MET A 376 17.01 -21.37 5.02
N LEU A 377 17.80 -22.44 5.02
CA LEU A 377 18.17 -23.19 3.82
C LEU A 377 17.68 -24.63 3.96
N ALA A 378 17.20 -25.21 2.87
CA ALA A 378 16.81 -26.62 2.81
C ALA A 378 17.07 -27.20 1.41
N THR A 379 17.14 -28.52 1.33
CA THR A 379 17.08 -29.25 0.05
C THR A 379 15.63 -29.66 -0.24
N ASP A 380 15.38 -30.27 -1.39
CA ASP A 380 14.06 -30.80 -1.75
C ASP A 380 13.73 -32.13 -1.03
N GLU A 381 14.66 -32.66 -0.23
CA GLU A 381 14.48 -33.86 0.60
C GLU A 381 13.57 -33.62 1.82
N VAL A 382 13.41 -32.35 2.23
CA VAL A 382 12.50 -31.95 3.31
C VAL A 382 11.11 -31.71 2.73
N GLU A 383 10.10 -32.40 3.27
CA GLU A 383 8.72 -32.29 2.83
C GLU A 383 8.24 -30.83 2.89
N TYR A 384 7.66 -30.37 1.78
CA TYR A 384 7.20 -29.00 1.56
C TYR A 384 8.26 -27.90 1.53
N ALA A 385 9.55 -28.18 1.74
CA ALA A 385 10.57 -27.13 1.67
C ALA A 385 10.58 -26.41 0.32
N SER A 386 10.37 -27.15 -0.78
CA SER A 386 10.32 -26.61 -2.14
C SER A 386 9.09 -25.74 -2.42
N GLN A 387 7.94 -26.07 -1.82
CA GLN A 387 6.69 -25.35 -2.03
C GLN A 387 6.47 -24.21 -1.04
N ALA A 388 6.88 -24.38 0.22
CA ALA A 388 6.53 -23.53 1.35
C ALA A 388 7.73 -22.81 1.99
N GLY A 389 8.97 -23.22 1.69
CA GLY A 389 10.17 -22.65 2.32
C GLY A 389 10.10 -22.75 3.85
N CYS A 390 10.44 -21.65 4.54
CA CYS A 390 10.44 -21.56 6.01
C CYS A 390 9.08 -21.91 6.65
N TRP A 391 7.98 -21.83 5.90
CA TRP A 391 6.65 -22.13 6.42
C TRP A 391 6.45 -23.58 6.79
N GLY A 392 7.19 -24.50 6.17
CA GLY A 392 7.15 -25.93 6.50
C GLY A 392 7.50 -26.23 7.96
N THR A 393 8.09 -25.28 8.67
CA THR A 393 8.43 -25.37 10.10
C THR A 393 7.41 -24.73 11.04
N CYS A 394 6.35 -24.12 10.51
CA CYS A 394 5.35 -23.37 11.29
C CYS A 394 4.11 -24.25 11.49
N HIS A 395 3.85 -24.67 12.73
CA HIS A 395 2.74 -25.57 13.05
C HIS A 395 1.72 -24.92 13.99
N GLU A 396 0.47 -25.43 13.95
CA GLU A 396 -0.62 -24.94 14.80
C GLU A 396 -0.33 -25.08 16.30
N ASP A 397 0.49 -26.06 16.67
CA ASP A 397 0.82 -26.44 18.05
C ASP A 397 2.13 -25.85 18.58
N LEU A 398 2.72 -24.88 17.87
CA LEU A 398 3.87 -24.12 18.33
C LEU A 398 3.50 -23.14 19.45
N ARG A 399 4.47 -22.76 20.27
CA ARG A 399 4.29 -21.67 21.24
C ARG A 399 3.73 -20.42 20.56
N THR A 400 2.84 -19.73 21.27
CA THR A 400 2.07 -18.56 20.84
C THR A 400 1.05 -18.79 19.71
N MET A 401 0.92 -20.01 19.18
CA MET A 401 -0.11 -20.38 18.21
C MET A 401 -1.38 -20.93 18.90
N PRO A 402 -2.55 -20.92 18.23
CA PRO A 402 -3.83 -21.29 18.88
C PRO A 402 -3.89 -22.73 19.41
N GLY A 403 -3.11 -23.64 18.83
CA GLY A 403 -3.06 -25.05 19.21
C GLY A 403 -1.99 -25.40 20.23
N GLN A 404 -1.26 -24.43 20.79
CA GLN A 404 -0.16 -24.70 21.71
C GLN A 404 -0.59 -25.58 22.91
N PRO A 405 0.25 -26.53 23.35
CA PRO A 405 -0.03 -27.29 24.57
C PRO A 405 0.12 -26.41 25.82
N GLU A 406 -0.74 -26.63 26.83
CA GLU A 406 -0.70 -25.90 28.11
C GLU A 406 0.53 -26.26 28.96
N ASP A 407 0.88 -27.55 29.01
CA ASP A 407 2.07 -28.06 29.72
C ASP A 407 2.79 -29.07 28.84
N ALA A 408 3.65 -28.58 27.93
CA ALA A 408 4.43 -29.44 27.05
C ALA A 408 5.45 -30.29 27.84
N ALA A 409 6.00 -29.75 28.93
CA ALA A 409 7.06 -30.37 29.70
C ALA A 409 6.61 -31.69 30.36
N ALA A 410 5.32 -31.80 30.72
CA ALA A 410 4.73 -33.02 31.25
C ALA A 410 4.81 -34.25 30.31
N ALA A 411 5.07 -34.05 29.01
CA ALA A 411 5.16 -35.16 28.05
C ALA A 411 6.42 -36.02 28.20
N GLY A 412 7.45 -35.55 28.92
CA GLY A 412 8.68 -36.33 29.16
C GLY A 412 9.47 -36.67 27.90
N LEU A 413 9.30 -35.88 26.84
CA LEU A 413 10.01 -36.03 25.57
C LEU A 413 11.43 -35.45 25.67
N ASN A 414 12.36 -36.01 24.90
CA ASN A 414 13.74 -35.52 24.79
C ASN A 414 13.81 -34.25 23.92
N LEU A 415 13.16 -33.17 24.37
CA LEU A 415 13.08 -31.87 23.71
C LEU A 415 13.33 -30.76 24.75
N ASP A 416 13.93 -29.64 24.32
CA ASP A 416 13.94 -28.41 25.08
C ASP A 416 12.56 -27.73 24.99
N LEU A 417 11.79 -27.89 26.06
CA LEU A 417 10.44 -27.35 26.19
C LEU A 417 10.38 -26.19 27.20
N THR A 418 11.53 -25.64 27.63
CA THR A 418 11.58 -24.55 28.62
C THR A 418 10.76 -23.33 28.18
N ASN A 419 10.69 -23.08 26.87
CA ASN A 419 9.91 -21.99 26.28
C ASN A 419 8.71 -22.49 25.48
N GLY A 420 8.20 -23.68 25.79
CA GLY A 420 7.16 -24.37 25.03
C GLY A 420 7.65 -24.99 23.72
N VAL A 421 6.72 -25.52 22.93
CA VAL A 421 7.03 -26.18 21.64
C VAL A 421 7.59 -25.17 20.65
N THR A 422 8.79 -25.43 20.14
CA THR A 422 9.41 -24.64 19.07
C THR A 422 9.28 -25.32 17.71
N LYS A 423 9.78 -24.69 16.65
CA LYS A 423 9.68 -25.17 15.27
C LYS A 423 10.20 -26.61 15.13
N TYR A 424 9.52 -27.41 14.31
CA TYR A 424 9.93 -28.77 13.94
C TYR A 424 9.52 -29.03 12.49
N ILE A 425 9.97 -30.15 11.91
CA ILE A 425 9.52 -30.65 10.61
C ILE A 425 8.95 -32.07 10.74
N LYS A 426 8.16 -32.48 9.75
CA LYS A 426 7.40 -33.74 9.75
C LYS A 426 8.29 -34.99 9.81
N GLU A 427 9.51 -34.91 9.29
CA GLU A 427 10.52 -35.97 9.30
C GLU A 427 10.88 -36.40 10.72
N SER A 428 10.77 -35.51 11.70
CA SER A 428 11.02 -35.86 13.11
C SER A 428 9.81 -36.50 13.82
N ARG A 429 8.65 -36.60 13.13
CA ARG A 429 7.38 -37.06 13.70
C ARG A 429 6.93 -38.37 13.08
N THR A 430 6.30 -39.22 13.88
CA THR A 430 5.62 -40.42 13.38
C THR A 430 4.34 -40.04 12.62
N LYS A 431 3.74 -38.89 12.95
CA LYS A 431 2.56 -38.33 12.27
C LYS A 431 2.39 -36.84 12.60
N VAL A 432 1.97 -36.06 11.61
CA VAL A 432 1.42 -34.70 11.77
C VAL A 432 -0.04 -34.70 11.28
N GLU A 433 -0.98 -34.17 12.05
CA GLU A 433 -2.39 -34.04 11.65
C GLU A 433 -2.60 -32.74 10.87
N GLU A 434 -2.61 -32.84 9.54
CA GLU A 434 -2.72 -31.69 8.63
C GLU A 434 -4.15 -31.35 8.21
N LYS A 435 -5.13 -32.20 8.57
CA LYS A 435 -6.50 -32.10 8.02
C LYS A 435 -7.54 -31.71 9.05
N GLY A 436 -7.29 -31.94 10.34
CA GLY A 436 -8.22 -31.58 11.42
C GLY A 436 -9.56 -32.29 11.34
N ARG A 437 -9.63 -33.40 10.58
CA ARG A 437 -10.90 -34.09 10.28
C ARG A 437 -11.55 -34.59 11.56
N ARG A 438 -12.88 -34.41 11.63
CA ARG A 438 -13.72 -34.83 12.78
C ARG A 438 -13.29 -34.17 14.11
N GLY A 439 -12.79 -32.93 14.06
CA GLY A 439 -12.41 -32.16 15.24
C GLY A 439 -11.07 -32.57 15.85
N LYS A 440 -10.23 -33.32 15.13
CA LYS A 440 -8.86 -33.59 15.56
C LYS A 440 -8.07 -32.28 15.64
N LYS A 441 -7.26 -32.15 16.68
CA LYS A 441 -6.31 -31.04 16.80
C LYS A 441 -5.25 -31.16 15.70
N LEU A 442 -4.92 -30.03 15.08
CA LEU A 442 -3.86 -29.92 14.08
C LEU A 442 -2.49 -29.97 14.76
N GLY A 443 -1.48 -30.40 14.01
CA GLY A 443 -0.10 -30.54 14.51
C GLY A 443 0.26 -31.98 14.91
N GLY A 444 1.41 -32.12 15.54
CA GLY A 444 2.03 -33.40 15.89
C GLY A 444 3.24 -33.28 16.80
N TRP A 445 3.33 -32.21 17.61
CA TRP A 445 4.48 -31.95 18.48
C TRP A 445 4.81 -33.12 19.42
N ASP A 446 3.79 -33.85 19.88
CA ASP A 446 3.93 -34.96 20.82
C ASP A 446 4.20 -36.32 20.15
N LYS A 447 4.28 -36.35 18.80
CA LYS A 447 4.47 -37.56 17.99
C LYS A 447 5.92 -37.79 17.59
N LEU A 448 6.86 -37.42 18.47
CA LEU A 448 8.30 -37.54 18.26
C LEU A 448 8.71 -38.98 17.90
N LYS A 449 9.57 -39.12 16.89
CA LYS A 449 10.26 -40.39 16.59
C LYS A 449 11.29 -40.71 17.68
N ASP A 450 11.77 -41.95 17.75
CA ASP A 450 12.90 -42.26 18.62
C ASP A 450 14.21 -41.60 18.14
N ASP A 451 15.19 -41.46 19.04
CA ASP A 451 16.45 -40.76 18.78
C ASP A 451 17.23 -41.36 17.60
N ALA A 452 17.17 -42.69 17.41
CA ALA A 452 17.87 -43.36 16.32
C ALA A 452 17.25 -43.01 14.96
N ALA A 453 15.92 -42.95 14.88
CA ALA A 453 15.22 -42.52 13.69
C ALA A 453 15.44 -41.03 13.39
N ILE A 454 15.46 -40.15 14.41
CA ILE A 454 15.80 -38.73 14.23
C ILE A 454 17.24 -38.57 13.72
N GLN A 455 18.18 -39.32 14.29
CA GLN A 455 19.56 -39.31 13.82
C GLN A 455 19.67 -39.79 12.36
N ALA A 456 18.90 -40.80 11.96
CA ALA A 456 18.89 -41.26 10.56
C ALA A 456 18.37 -40.20 9.58
N GLU A 457 17.34 -39.42 9.95
CA GLU A 457 16.86 -38.32 9.09
C GLU A 457 17.90 -37.19 9.00
N ARG A 458 18.62 -36.92 10.10
CA ARG A 458 19.74 -35.97 10.12
C ARG A 458 20.91 -36.42 9.24
N ASP A 459 21.32 -37.67 9.34
CA ASP A 459 22.37 -38.28 8.51
C ASP A 459 21.97 -38.30 7.02
N ALA A 460 20.66 -38.34 6.73
CA ALA A 460 20.09 -38.20 5.40
C ALA A 460 19.92 -36.73 4.95
N HIS A 461 20.46 -35.77 5.69
CA HIS A 461 20.39 -34.33 5.43
C HIS A 461 18.97 -33.75 5.35
N LYS A 462 18.00 -34.35 6.06
CA LYS A 462 16.64 -33.83 6.16
C LYS A 462 16.49 -32.92 7.36
N TYR A 463 16.96 -31.69 7.22
CA TYR A 463 16.82 -30.62 8.19
C TYR A 463 16.75 -29.28 7.46
N MET A 464 16.23 -28.26 8.15
CA MET A 464 16.31 -26.88 7.66
C MET A 464 17.41 -26.16 8.43
N ASP A 465 18.50 -25.85 7.74
CA ASP A 465 19.59 -25.01 8.23
C ASP A 465 19.02 -23.63 8.61
N LEU A 466 19.42 -23.09 9.76
CA LEU A 466 18.88 -21.87 10.35
C LEU A 466 20.02 -20.97 10.82
N VAL A 467 20.07 -19.77 10.25
CA VAL A 467 20.96 -18.70 10.70
C VAL A 467 20.11 -17.57 11.26
N ARG A 468 20.50 -16.99 12.40
CA ARG A 468 19.88 -15.79 12.95
C ARG A 468 20.91 -14.78 13.42
N TRP A 469 20.66 -13.52 13.09
CA TRP A 469 21.35 -12.36 13.62
C TRP A 469 20.35 -11.49 14.39
N ASN A 470 20.81 -10.81 15.45
CA ASN A 470 20.01 -9.83 16.18
C ASN A 470 20.76 -8.49 16.35
N SER A 471 20.01 -7.41 16.60
CA SER A 471 20.57 -6.06 16.70
C SER A 471 21.51 -5.85 17.91
N SER A 472 21.51 -6.77 18.89
CA SER A 472 22.55 -6.78 19.95
C SER A 472 23.93 -7.25 19.46
N GLY A 473 24.02 -7.76 18.22
CA GLY A 473 25.24 -8.26 17.59
C GLY A 473 25.46 -9.77 17.72
N LYS A 474 24.52 -10.50 18.32
CA LYS A 474 24.62 -11.96 18.44
C LYS A 474 24.30 -12.62 17.10
N THR A 475 25.15 -13.57 16.71
CA THR A 475 24.92 -14.47 15.58
C THR A 475 24.71 -15.89 16.11
N GLU A 476 23.75 -16.58 15.54
CA GLU A 476 23.32 -17.94 15.91
C GLU A 476 23.24 -18.78 14.64
N ASN A 477 23.71 -20.02 14.74
CA ASN A 477 23.76 -20.96 13.63
C ASN A 477 23.35 -22.35 14.11
N GLY A 478 22.30 -22.90 13.51
CA GLY A 478 21.78 -24.21 13.87
C GLY A 478 20.80 -24.71 12.83
N TYR A 479 19.75 -25.40 13.26
CA TYR A 479 18.82 -26.07 12.36
C TYR A 479 17.46 -26.34 13.01
N VAL A 480 16.50 -26.73 12.17
CA VAL A 480 15.20 -27.25 12.56
C VAL A 480 15.06 -28.68 12.05
N LEU A 481 14.85 -29.61 12.98
CA LEU A 481 14.43 -30.99 12.70
C LEU A 481 13.36 -31.41 13.71
N GLU A 482 13.77 -31.90 14.89
CA GLU A 482 12.89 -32.31 15.97
C GLU A 482 12.41 -31.14 16.83
N GLN A 483 13.22 -30.09 16.87
CA GLN A 483 13.01 -28.80 17.51
C GLN A 483 13.90 -27.76 16.83
N ARG A 484 13.78 -26.50 17.26
CA ARG A 484 14.68 -25.43 16.82
C ARG A 484 15.94 -25.40 17.67
N ILE A 485 17.07 -25.77 17.07
CA ILE A 485 18.40 -25.64 17.66
C ILE A 485 19.05 -24.37 17.12
N MET A 486 19.49 -23.47 18.01
CA MET A 486 20.06 -22.18 17.64
C MET A 486 21.60 -22.16 17.63
N ASP A 487 22.24 -23.21 18.15
CA ASP A 487 23.69 -23.37 18.15
C ASP A 487 24.01 -24.86 17.94
N ASP A 488 24.59 -25.19 16.80
CA ASP A 488 25.06 -26.54 16.46
C ASP A 488 26.59 -26.65 16.36
N GLY A 489 27.30 -25.60 16.80
CA GLY A 489 28.76 -25.46 16.70
C GLY A 489 29.27 -25.03 15.32
N GLY A 490 28.39 -24.77 14.35
CA GLY A 490 28.77 -24.26 13.04
C GLY A 490 29.17 -22.77 13.03
N LYS A 491 30.06 -22.41 12.10
CA LYS A 491 30.58 -21.04 11.97
C LYS A 491 29.80 -20.24 10.95
N VAL A 492 29.17 -19.17 11.42
CA VAL A 492 28.59 -18.12 10.58
C VAL A 492 28.88 -16.78 11.23
N ASP A 493 29.26 -15.80 10.42
CA ASP A 493 29.43 -14.42 10.86
C ASP A 493 28.31 -13.57 10.27
N ALA A 494 27.72 -12.71 11.10
CA ALA A 494 26.76 -11.73 10.63
C ALA A 494 27.02 -10.38 11.28
N GLN A 495 26.76 -9.32 10.53
CA GLN A 495 26.83 -7.95 11.01
C GLN A 495 25.61 -7.22 10.49
N GLY A 496 25.03 -6.37 11.33
CA GLY A 496 23.97 -5.49 10.90
C GLY A 496 24.10 -4.12 11.55
N TRP A 497 23.66 -3.12 10.81
CA TRP A 497 23.71 -1.72 11.23
C TRP A 497 22.52 -0.97 10.66
N LEU A 498 22.10 0.05 11.40
CA LEU A 498 21.11 1.03 10.95
C LEU A 498 21.87 2.25 10.43
N GLU A 499 21.63 2.61 9.18
CA GLU A 499 22.22 3.79 8.54
C GLU A 499 21.17 4.42 7.64
N ALA A 500 20.98 5.74 7.74
CA ALA A 500 19.99 6.47 6.93
C ALA A 500 18.54 5.96 7.07
N GLY A 501 18.14 5.45 8.24
CA GLY A 501 16.82 4.81 8.41
C GLY A 501 16.67 3.49 7.65
N LEU A 502 17.78 2.91 7.15
CA LEU A 502 17.83 1.62 6.50
C LEU A 502 18.64 0.64 7.34
N TRP A 503 18.02 -0.46 7.74
CA TRP A 503 18.74 -1.60 8.24
C TRP A 503 19.50 -2.25 7.09
N THR A 504 20.78 -2.52 7.28
CA THR A 504 21.57 -3.40 6.42
C THR A 504 22.11 -4.54 7.27
N VAL A 505 21.90 -5.78 6.82
CA VAL A 505 22.45 -6.98 7.44
C VAL A 505 23.23 -7.74 6.39
N GLU A 506 24.51 -7.99 6.66
CA GLU A 506 25.36 -8.88 5.89
C GLU A 506 25.61 -10.17 6.66
N ILE A 507 25.54 -11.31 5.97
CA ILE A 507 25.83 -12.63 6.50
C ILE A 507 26.93 -13.24 5.66
N ARG A 508 27.99 -13.72 6.29
CA ARG A 508 29.06 -14.54 5.70
C ARG A 508 28.95 -15.96 6.25
N ARG A 509 28.71 -16.90 5.36
CA ARG A 509 28.54 -18.32 5.67
C ARG A 509 29.48 -19.16 4.81
N PRO A 510 30.31 -20.06 5.37
CA PRO A 510 31.11 -20.97 4.57
C PRO A 510 30.24 -21.82 3.62
N LEU A 511 30.69 -22.00 2.38
CA LEU A 511 30.03 -22.91 1.42
C LEU A 511 30.06 -24.35 1.95
N LYS A 512 31.23 -24.75 2.47
CA LYS A 512 31.42 -25.98 3.25
C LYS A 512 31.26 -25.66 4.73
N SER A 513 30.02 -25.71 5.20
CA SER A 513 29.73 -25.41 6.60
C SER A 513 30.18 -26.54 7.54
N SER A 514 30.53 -26.16 8.76
CA SER A 514 30.82 -27.07 9.88
C SER A 514 29.59 -27.14 10.78
N GLY A 515 29.37 -28.22 11.54
CA GLY A 515 28.18 -28.39 12.37
C GLY A 515 27.29 -29.55 11.92
N SER A 516 26.34 -29.93 12.76
CA SER A 516 25.53 -31.15 12.61
C SER A 516 24.22 -30.97 11.85
N GLY A 517 23.85 -29.73 11.52
CA GLY A 517 22.63 -29.38 10.79
C GLY A 517 22.81 -28.28 9.74
N ASN A 518 24.01 -28.15 9.17
CA ASN A 518 24.29 -27.15 8.15
C ASN A 518 24.38 -27.75 6.74
N ILE A 519 23.85 -27.06 5.74
CA ILE A 519 23.82 -27.55 4.35
C ILE A 519 25.09 -27.14 3.59
N ALA A 520 25.80 -28.09 3.00
CA ALA A 520 26.89 -27.74 2.09
C ALA A 520 26.33 -27.13 0.79
N LEU A 521 26.84 -25.98 0.40
CA LEU A 521 26.45 -25.26 -0.81
C LEU A 521 27.47 -25.55 -1.92
N GLU A 522 27.00 -26.18 -2.98
CA GLU A 522 27.82 -26.65 -4.09
C GLU A 522 27.26 -26.07 -5.41
N PRO A 523 28.14 -25.70 -6.37
CA PRO A 523 27.70 -25.24 -7.68
C PRO A 523 26.78 -26.25 -8.39
N GLY A 524 25.78 -25.74 -9.12
CA GLY A 524 24.82 -26.56 -9.87
C GLY A 524 23.71 -27.20 -9.03
N THR A 525 23.65 -26.91 -7.72
CA THR A 525 22.54 -27.33 -6.84
C THR A 525 21.63 -26.14 -6.54
N VAL A 526 20.31 -26.37 -6.56
CA VAL A 526 19.29 -25.39 -6.22
C VAL A 526 18.76 -25.66 -4.81
N TYR A 527 18.84 -24.66 -3.95
CA TYR A 527 18.46 -24.73 -2.55
C TYR A 527 17.16 -23.97 -2.27
N ASN A 528 16.37 -24.45 -1.33
CA ASN A 528 15.21 -23.74 -0.81
C ASN A 528 15.67 -22.67 0.17
N PHE A 529 15.25 -21.44 -0.07
CA PHE A 529 15.65 -20.27 0.70
C PHE A 529 14.42 -19.48 1.16
N GLY A 530 14.45 -19.04 2.42
CA GLY A 530 13.49 -18.06 2.91
C GLY A 530 14.04 -17.36 4.13
N PHE A 531 13.41 -16.25 4.51
CA PHE A 531 13.87 -15.43 5.62
C PHE A 531 12.70 -14.75 6.33
N ALA A 532 12.99 -14.28 7.54
CA ALA A 532 12.05 -13.59 8.40
C ALA A 532 12.75 -12.45 9.12
N ILE A 533 11.99 -11.39 9.38
CA ILE A 533 12.43 -10.24 10.15
C ILE A 533 11.47 -10.07 11.32
N HIS A 534 12.00 -10.21 12.53
CA HIS A 534 11.36 -9.66 13.72
C HIS A 534 11.72 -8.19 13.74
N ASP A 535 10.79 -7.33 13.40
CA ASP A 535 10.95 -5.88 13.49
C ASP A 535 10.31 -5.35 14.76
N ASP A 536 10.59 -4.09 15.09
CA ASP A 536 9.86 -3.37 16.13
C ASP A 536 9.84 -4.08 17.50
N TYR A 537 11.00 -4.60 17.93
CA TYR A 537 11.16 -5.30 19.21
C TYR A 537 10.23 -6.52 19.35
N THR A 538 9.82 -7.13 18.24
CA THR A 538 8.93 -8.30 18.27
C THR A 538 9.67 -9.60 18.58
N ASP A 539 8.94 -10.57 19.12
CA ASP A 539 9.40 -11.95 19.27
C ASP A 539 8.31 -12.95 18.87
N ALA A 540 8.68 -14.24 18.87
CA ALA A 540 7.78 -15.34 18.58
C ALA A 540 7.07 -15.18 17.22
N ARG A 541 5.73 -15.28 17.17
CA ARG A 541 4.95 -15.24 15.93
C ARG A 541 4.77 -13.85 15.31
N PHE A 542 5.21 -12.79 15.99
CA PHE A 542 4.92 -11.40 15.59
C PHE A 542 5.88 -10.83 14.53
N HIS A 543 6.51 -11.70 13.73
CA HIS A 543 7.48 -11.35 12.69
C HIS A 543 6.86 -11.27 11.30
N HIS A 544 7.58 -10.65 10.38
CA HIS A 544 7.31 -10.74 8.95
C HIS A 544 8.14 -11.86 8.34
N VAL A 545 7.58 -12.52 7.33
CA VAL A 545 8.16 -13.73 6.74
C VAL A 545 8.04 -13.70 5.23
N SER A 546 9.05 -14.23 4.56
CA SER A 546 9.09 -14.39 3.11
C SER A 546 8.28 -15.61 2.66
N LEU A 547 7.89 -15.64 1.39
CA LEU A 547 7.56 -16.90 0.73
C LEU A 547 8.83 -17.74 0.53
N GLY A 548 8.69 -19.00 0.10
CA GLY A 548 9.82 -19.86 -0.23
C GLY A 548 10.39 -19.55 -1.62
N TYR A 549 11.66 -19.18 -1.69
CA TYR A 549 12.42 -18.89 -2.91
C TYR A 549 13.49 -19.98 -3.15
N LYS A 550 14.13 -19.93 -4.33
CA LYS A 550 15.23 -20.81 -4.73
C LYS A 550 16.53 -20.00 -4.80
N LEU A 551 17.57 -20.51 -4.16
CA LEU A 551 18.93 -19.96 -4.18
C LEU A 551 19.87 -20.93 -4.89
N ALA A 552 20.73 -20.43 -5.76
CA ALA A 552 21.79 -21.22 -6.38
C ALA A 552 23.05 -20.36 -6.61
N LEU A 553 24.19 -21.04 -6.78
CA LEU A 553 25.47 -20.41 -7.10
C LEU A 553 25.62 -20.32 -8.62
N ASP A 554 25.90 -19.12 -9.14
CA ASP A 554 26.15 -18.84 -10.55
C ASP A 554 25.06 -19.38 -11.51
N ASP A 555 23.79 -19.28 -11.13
CA ASP A 555 22.62 -19.70 -11.93
C ASP A 555 21.62 -18.57 -12.07
N ASP A 556 21.52 -18.00 -13.27
CA ASP A 556 20.63 -16.86 -13.56
C ASP A 556 19.15 -17.24 -13.65
N GLN A 557 18.81 -18.53 -13.65
CA GLN A 557 17.43 -19.02 -13.56
C GLN A 557 16.95 -19.12 -12.11
N ALA A 558 17.87 -19.09 -11.14
CA ALA A 558 17.52 -19.10 -9.73
C ALA A 558 16.93 -17.76 -9.30
N GLU A 559 15.96 -17.83 -8.39
CA GLU A 559 15.29 -16.64 -7.87
C GLU A 559 16.26 -15.75 -7.08
N ILE A 560 17.22 -16.36 -6.37
CA ILE A 560 18.35 -15.72 -5.71
C ILE A 560 19.63 -16.30 -6.30
N ASN A 561 20.20 -15.61 -7.28
CA ASN A 561 21.47 -15.99 -7.87
C ASN A 561 22.63 -15.41 -7.04
N ALA A 562 23.35 -16.29 -6.35
CA ALA A 562 24.60 -15.92 -5.72
C ALA A 562 25.70 -15.91 -6.79
N VAL A 563 26.19 -14.73 -7.16
CA VAL A 563 27.22 -14.59 -8.19
C VAL A 563 28.62 -14.51 -7.57
N LYS A 564 29.62 -15.01 -8.29
CA LYS A 564 31.00 -14.86 -7.85
C LYS A 564 31.43 -13.38 -7.74
N ALA A 565 31.89 -12.97 -6.56
CA ALA A 565 32.30 -11.59 -6.27
C ALA A 565 33.73 -11.50 -5.72
N LYS A 566 34.33 -10.32 -5.88
CA LYS A 566 35.63 -10.00 -5.28
C LYS A 566 35.44 -9.55 -3.83
N VAL A 567 36.14 -10.19 -2.90
CA VAL A 567 36.13 -9.83 -1.48
C VAL A 567 37.46 -9.13 -1.14
N THR A 568 37.37 -7.98 -0.47
CA THR A 568 38.51 -7.16 -0.04
C THR A 568 38.46 -6.93 1.47
N ALA A 569 39.51 -6.34 2.06
CA ALA A 569 39.47 -6.02 3.48
C ALA A 569 38.37 -4.98 3.76
N PRO A 570 37.54 -5.16 4.82
CA PRO A 570 36.46 -4.24 5.11
C PRO A 570 36.99 -2.85 5.44
N VAL A 571 36.34 -1.82 4.90
CA VAL A 571 36.75 -0.41 5.07
C VAL A 571 36.35 0.05 6.47
N ALA A 572 37.28 0.68 7.20
CA ALA A 572 37.00 1.28 8.49
C ALA A 572 36.10 2.52 8.30
N VAL A 573 34.94 2.54 8.95
CA VAL A 573 34.02 3.70 8.93
C VAL A 573 33.96 4.25 10.35
N ALA A 574 34.01 5.58 10.50
CA ALA A 574 33.90 6.23 11.79
C ALA A 574 32.55 5.88 12.45
N ALA A 575 32.58 5.52 13.74
CA ALA A 575 31.37 5.19 14.48
C ALA A 575 30.48 6.43 14.63
N ALA A 576 29.20 6.31 14.28
CA ALA A 576 28.21 7.35 14.53
C ALA A 576 27.96 7.45 16.05
N PRO A 577 28.08 8.64 16.67
CA PRO A 577 27.70 8.82 18.06
C PRO A 577 26.17 8.77 18.18
N GLN A 578 25.66 7.94 19.10
CA GLN A 578 24.27 8.03 19.58
C GLN A 578 24.07 9.42 20.22
N LYS A 579 23.09 10.18 19.72
CA LYS A 579 22.82 11.55 20.17
C LYS A 579 21.93 11.55 21.43
N PRO A 580 22.28 12.30 22.49
CA PRO A 580 21.29 12.79 23.44
C PRO A 580 20.40 13.83 22.74
N ALA A 581 19.09 13.82 23.05
CA ALA A 581 18.13 14.80 22.57
C ALA A 581 18.66 16.24 22.74
N ALA A 582 18.67 17.00 21.64
CA ALA A 582 19.02 18.41 21.64
C ALA A 582 17.75 19.25 21.55
N SER A 583 17.67 20.24 22.43
CA SER A 583 16.54 21.13 22.67
C SER A 583 16.38 22.28 21.65
N ALA A 584 15.11 22.60 21.39
CA ALA A 584 14.49 23.91 21.14
C ALA A 584 14.76 24.67 19.81
N ALA A 585 13.79 24.55 18.88
CA ALA A 585 13.30 25.70 18.10
C ALA A 585 12.27 26.46 18.97
N GLY A 586 12.32 27.79 18.98
CA GLY A 586 11.60 28.62 19.95
C GLY A 586 10.07 28.63 19.84
N ASP A 587 9.40 28.53 20.98
CA ASP A 587 8.08 29.04 21.46
C ASP A 587 6.88 29.33 20.51
N VAL A 588 6.85 28.94 19.22
CA VAL A 588 5.69 29.24 18.32
C VAL A 588 4.38 28.58 18.79
N ASP A 589 4.47 27.35 19.26
CA ASP A 589 3.36 26.52 19.73
C ASP A 589 3.52 26.10 21.20
N SER A 590 4.28 26.87 21.98
CA SER A 590 4.45 26.62 23.42
C SER A 590 3.09 26.56 24.12
N GLY A 591 2.74 25.40 24.66
CA GLY A 591 1.47 25.18 25.35
C GLY A 591 0.36 24.53 24.51
N VAL A 592 0.59 24.30 23.20
CA VAL A 592 -0.31 23.50 22.37
C VAL A 592 -0.02 22.03 22.55
N ASP A 593 -1.04 21.23 22.89
CA ASP A 593 -0.95 19.78 22.94
C ASP A 593 -1.43 19.19 21.61
N TRP A 594 -0.51 19.04 20.65
CA TRP A 594 -0.83 18.49 19.33
C TRP A 594 -1.34 17.04 19.37
N SER A 595 -1.11 16.28 20.45
CA SER A 595 -1.65 14.93 20.58
C SER A 595 -3.16 14.90 20.78
N LYS A 596 -3.76 16.04 21.14
CA LYS A 596 -5.22 16.24 21.30
C LYS A 596 -5.88 16.94 20.12
N VAL A 597 -5.11 17.30 19.08
CA VAL A 597 -5.65 17.95 17.88
C VAL A 597 -5.91 16.91 16.81
N ASP A 598 -7.14 16.89 16.31
CA ASP A 598 -7.51 16.01 15.20
C ASP A 598 -6.64 16.25 13.97
N GLU A 599 -6.18 15.15 13.37
CA GLU A 599 -5.36 15.18 12.17
C GLU A 599 -6.22 15.01 10.92
N ARG A 600 -6.03 15.89 9.94
CA ARG A 600 -6.58 15.70 8.59
C ARG A 600 -5.47 15.51 7.57
N ARG A 601 -5.51 14.39 6.85
CA ARG A 601 -4.60 14.15 5.73
C ARG A 601 -5.14 14.78 4.45
N ILE A 602 -4.41 15.72 3.86
CA ILE A 602 -4.73 16.41 2.61
C ILE A 602 -3.64 16.09 1.58
N THR A 603 -4.03 15.63 0.40
CA THR A 603 -3.08 15.37 -0.69
C THR A 603 -2.94 16.59 -1.58
N LEU A 604 -1.74 17.14 -1.67
CA LEU A 604 -1.38 18.15 -2.66
C LEU A 604 -1.00 17.45 -3.96
N PHE A 605 -1.33 18.05 -5.11
CA PHE A 605 -0.95 17.51 -6.42
C PHE A 605 -0.19 18.54 -7.25
N TYR A 606 0.63 18.08 -8.18
CA TYR A 606 1.27 18.94 -9.17
C TYR A 606 0.25 19.33 -10.25
N PRO A 607 -0.08 20.62 -10.40
CA PRO A 607 -1.18 21.05 -11.28
C PRO A 607 -0.79 21.24 -12.75
N GLY A 608 0.49 21.27 -13.09
CA GLY A 608 0.93 21.64 -14.44
C GLY A 608 0.52 23.08 -14.82
N GLN A 609 0.02 23.25 -16.05
CA GLN A 609 -0.41 24.53 -16.64
C GLN A 609 -1.94 24.67 -16.63
N THR A 610 -2.57 24.52 -15.47
CA THR A 610 -4.04 24.66 -15.33
C THR A 610 -4.43 25.98 -14.66
N SER A 611 -4.95 26.93 -15.44
CA SER A 611 -5.54 28.19 -14.97
C SER A 611 -7.02 28.04 -14.58
N MET A 612 -7.61 29.06 -13.95
CA MET A 612 -9.06 29.16 -13.77
C MET A 612 -9.79 29.12 -15.10
N GLU A 613 -9.27 29.79 -16.12
CA GLU A 613 -9.88 29.77 -17.44
C GLU A 613 -9.85 28.37 -18.07
N TRP A 614 -8.80 27.58 -17.81
CA TRP A 614 -8.75 26.17 -18.20
C TRP A 614 -9.89 25.36 -17.56
N THR A 615 -10.11 25.51 -16.25
CA THR A 615 -11.18 24.81 -15.50
C THR A 615 -12.58 25.20 -15.99
N LEU A 616 -12.73 26.44 -16.45
CA LEU A 616 -13.99 27.00 -16.92
C LEU A 616 -14.32 26.66 -18.38
N VAL A 617 -13.41 26.10 -19.17
CA VAL A 617 -13.68 25.75 -20.58
C VAL A 617 -13.95 24.25 -20.72
N GLY A 618 -15.19 23.90 -21.08
CA GLY A 618 -15.63 22.49 -21.20
C GLY A 618 -14.84 21.65 -22.22
N LYS A 619 -14.17 22.29 -23.19
CA LYS A 619 -13.25 21.62 -24.12
C LYS A 619 -11.99 21.11 -23.40
N PHE A 620 -11.55 21.81 -22.35
CA PHE A 620 -10.33 21.50 -21.61
C PHE A 620 -10.62 20.70 -20.33
N HIS A 621 -11.74 21.02 -19.66
CA HIS A 621 -12.14 20.38 -18.40
C HIS A 621 -13.61 19.95 -18.40
N GLY A 622 -13.87 18.65 -18.24
CA GLY A 622 -15.24 18.09 -18.20
C GLY A 622 -16.11 18.61 -17.04
N GLY A 623 -15.48 19.08 -15.96
CA GLY A 623 -16.15 19.66 -14.80
C GLY A 623 -16.63 21.11 -14.97
N ALA A 624 -16.40 21.75 -16.13
CA ALA A 624 -16.74 23.16 -16.33
C ALA A 624 -18.24 23.50 -16.19
N ARG A 625 -19.14 22.53 -16.39
CA ARG A 625 -20.59 22.69 -16.19
C ARG A 625 -20.99 22.55 -14.72
N PRO A 626 -20.64 21.45 -14.01
CA PRO A 626 -20.94 21.34 -12.57
C PRO A 626 -20.29 22.46 -11.74
N PHE A 627 -19.04 22.84 -12.04
CA PHE A 627 -18.36 23.94 -11.34
C PHE A 627 -19.15 25.27 -11.40
N ARG A 628 -19.67 25.61 -12.59
CA ARG A 628 -20.53 26.79 -12.77
C ARG A 628 -21.91 26.67 -12.11
N ALA A 629 -22.36 25.46 -11.83
CA ALA A 629 -23.58 25.20 -11.09
C ALA A 629 -23.38 25.30 -9.57
N GLY A 630 -22.15 25.51 -9.10
CA GLY A 630 -21.81 25.65 -7.68
C GLY A 630 -21.03 24.48 -7.09
N ASP A 631 -20.77 23.41 -7.85
CA ASP A 631 -20.00 22.28 -7.35
C ASP A 631 -18.55 22.70 -7.06
N ARG A 632 -18.02 22.24 -5.92
CA ARG A 632 -16.65 22.49 -5.50
C ARG A 632 -15.70 21.49 -6.16
N CYS A 633 -14.43 21.86 -6.31
CA CYS A 633 -13.43 20.94 -6.83
C CYS A 633 -13.34 19.65 -5.98
N THR A 634 -13.49 19.75 -4.66
CA THR A 634 -13.44 18.61 -3.73
C THR A 634 -14.55 17.58 -3.98
N THR A 635 -15.74 18.02 -4.42
CA THR A 635 -16.88 17.13 -4.73
C THR A 635 -16.53 16.06 -5.76
N CYS A 636 -15.67 16.39 -6.73
CA CYS A 636 -15.28 15.47 -7.79
C CYS A 636 -13.87 14.90 -7.58
N HIS A 637 -12.93 15.74 -7.14
CA HIS A 637 -11.49 15.44 -7.23
C HIS A 637 -10.84 14.98 -5.92
N GLU A 638 -11.52 15.02 -4.76
CA GLU A 638 -10.89 14.74 -3.45
C GLU A 638 -10.16 13.39 -3.40
N LYS A 639 -10.67 12.37 -4.11
CA LYS A 639 -10.13 11.00 -4.08
C LYS A 639 -9.19 10.67 -5.25
N GLU A 640 -8.91 11.62 -6.14
CA GLU A 640 -8.09 11.37 -7.35
C GLU A 640 -6.88 12.31 -7.49
N LEU A 641 -6.56 13.11 -6.47
CA LEU A 641 -5.47 14.09 -6.52
C LEU A 641 -4.10 13.50 -6.88
N ALA A 642 -3.76 12.33 -6.31
CA ALA A 642 -2.50 11.64 -6.64
C ALA A 642 -2.44 11.18 -8.11
N ASP A 643 -3.54 10.62 -8.63
CA ASP A 643 -3.65 10.19 -10.03
C ASP A 643 -3.66 11.39 -11.01
N MET A 644 -4.29 12.49 -10.61
CA MET A 644 -4.22 13.76 -11.35
C MET A 644 -2.78 14.24 -11.46
N GLY A 645 -2.05 14.30 -10.35
CA GLY A 645 -0.64 14.65 -10.32
C GLY A 645 0.20 13.74 -11.23
N GLN A 646 -0.07 12.43 -11.21
CA GLN A 646 0.62 11.46 -12.06
C GLN A 646 0.42 11.75 -13.56
N LYS A 647 -0.81 12.10 -13.96
CA LYS A 647 -1.11 12.47 -15.35
C LYS A 647 -0.40 13.76 -15.78
N MET A 648 -0.16 14.69 -14.86
CA MET A 648 0.58 15.93 -15.16
C MET A 648 2.07 15.65 -15.33
N VAL A 649 2.71 14.94 -14.38
CA VAL A 649 4.17 14.67 -14.45
C VAL A 649 4.56 13.72 -15.58
N THR A 650 3.62 12.88 -16.05
CA THR A 650 3.84 12.00 -17.22
C THR A 650 3.54 12.69 -18.57
N GLY A 651 3.11 13.95 -18.55
CA GLY A 651 2.73 14.69 -19.77
C GLY A 651 1.44 14.19 -20.43
N GLN A 652 0.69 13.29 -19.77
CA GLN A 652 -0.60 12.81 -20.28
C GLN A 652 -1.67 13.91 -20.28
N LYS A 653 -1.55 14.91 -19.41
CA LYS A 653 -2.51 16.01 -19.30
C LYS A 653 -1.85 17.29 -18.82
N ALA A 654 -2.32 18.44 -19.33
CA ALA A 654 -2.09 19.81 -18.88
C ALA A 654 -0.67 20.28 -18.49
N GLU A 655 0.37 19.48 -18.67
CA GLU A 655 1.77 19.88 -18.63
C GLU A 655 2.48 19.34 -19.87
N PRO A 656 2.68 20.16 -20.91
CA PRO A 656 3.33 19.73 -22.14
C PRO A 656 4.80 19.34 -21.97
N THR A 657 5.48 19.90 -20.96
CA THR A 657 6.91 19.71 -20.72
C THR A 657 7.16 19.53 -19.22
N PRO A 658 6.78 18.38 -18.63
CA PRO A 658 6.94 18.17 -17.20
C PRO A 658 8.43 18.11 -16.82
N PRO A 659 8.85 18.69 -15.69
CA PRO A 659 10.20 18.49 -15.19
C PRO A 659 10.46 17.01 -14.93
N GLU A 660 11.60 16.50 -15.41
CA GLU A 660 12.00 15.12 -15.18
C GLU A 660 12.12 14.86 -13.68
N GLY A 661 11.60 13.72 -13.22
CA GLY A 661 11.62 13.33 -11.81
C GLY A 661 10.70 14.13 -10.89
N LYS A 662 9.85 15.03 -11.40
CA LYS A 662 8.92 15.80 -10.57
C LYS A 662 7.96 14.88 -9.81
N ARG A 663 7.87 15.05 -8.49
CA ARG A 663 6.90 14.33 -7.65
C ARG A 663 5.47 14.64 -8.09
N PRO A 664 4.58 13.66 -8.27
CA PRO A 664 3.20 13.91 -8.70
C PRO A 664 2.33 14.53 -7.61
N ALA A 665 2.53 14.13 -6.35
CA ALA A 665 1.68 14.53 -5.23
C ALA A 665 2.42 14.45 -3.89
N ILE A 666 2.01 15.28 -2.93
CA ILE A 666 2.54 15.36 -1.57
C ILE A 666 1.38 15.12 -0.59
N PRO A 667 1.34 13.99 0.13
CA PRO A 667 0.45 13.83 1.27
C PRO A 667 0.91 14.73 2.42
N VAL A 668 0.02 15.56 2.96
CA VAL A 668 0.30 16.49 4.05
C VAL A 668 -0.67 16.22 5.19
N THR A 669 -0.16 16.04 6.40
CA THR A 669 -0.96 16.04 7.63
C THR A 669 -1.17 17.48 8.07
N VAL A 670 -2.42 17.88 8.25
CA VAL A 670 -2.81 19.22 8.70
C VAL A 670 -3.54 19.12 10.02
N GLN A 671 -3.11 19.92 10.99
CA GLN A 671 -3.76 20.09 12.29
C GLN A 671 -4.03 21.57 12.53
N ALA A 672 -5.18 21.84 13.14
CA ALA A 672 -5.60 23.19 13.46
C ALA A 672 -6.17 23.22 14.88
N THR A 673 -5.77 24.21 15.67
CA THR A 673 -6.31 24.46 17.01
C THR A 673 -6.25 25.95 17.30
N HIS A 674 -6.96 26.41 18.31
CA HIS A 674 -6.94 27.82 18.66
C HIS A 674 -7.07 28.02 20.18
N ASP A 675 -6.54 29.15 20.64
CA ASP A 675 -6.87 29.71 21.96
C ASP A 675 -7.91 30.85 21.78
N ASN A 676 -8.03 31.77 22.75
CA ASN A 676 -8.96 32.89 22.65
C ASN A 676 -8.49 34.03 21.72
N GLU A 677 -7.20 34.07 21.41
CA GLU A 677 -6.53 35.15 20.68
C GLU A 677 -5.87 34.67 19.37
N HIS A 678 -5.43 33.41 19.30
CA HIS A 678 -4.58 32.89 18.24
C HIS A 678 -5.12 31.60 17.63
N LEU A 679 -4.97 31.50 16.30
CA LEU A 679 -5.09 30.29 15.51
C LEU A 679 -3.69 29.68 15.33
N TYR A 680 -3.59 28.38 15.56
CA TYR A 680 -2.39 27.56 15.34
C TYR A 680 -2.65 26.57 14.21
N LEU A 681 -1.74 26.52 13.24
CA LEU A 681 -1.77 25.57 12.13
C LEU A 681 -0.46 24.80 12.07
N ARG A 682 -0.52 23.47 11.99
CA ARG A 682 0.65 22.61 11.81
C ARG A 682 0.48 21.77 10.54
N PHE A 683 1.51 21.80 9.71
CA PHE A 683 1.60 21.04 8.47
C PHE A 683 2.81 20.12 8.56
N GLN A 684 2.63 18.84 8.26
CA GLN A 684 3.71 17.87 8.22
C GLN A 684 3.69 17.07 6.92
N TRP A 685 4.84 16.98 6.25
CA TRP A 685 4.97 16.21 5.01
C TRP A 685 6.38 15.66 4.82
N GLU A 686 6.49 14.60 4.04
CA GLU A 686 7.76 13.95 3.73
C GLU A 686 8.61 14.80 2.76
N GLY A 687 9.87 15.04 3.11
CA GLY A 687 10.88 15.69 2.29
C GLY A 687 11.47 14.77 1.21
N THR A 688 11.82 15.34 0.07
CA THR A 688 12.50 14.64 -1.02
C THR A 688 13.86 15.27 -1.31
N GLU A 689 14.76 14.49 -1.91
CA GLU A 689 16.00 15.08 -2.44
C GLU A 689 15.72 15.99 -3.61
N HIS A 690 16.69 16.87 -3.83
CA HIS A 690 16.64 17.80 -4.93
C HIS A 690 16.76 17.07 -6.26
N VAL A 691 15.84 17.28 -7.18
CA VAL A 691 15.95 16.83 -8.57
C VAL A 691 16.36 18.05 -9.43
N PRO A 692 17.58 18.07 -9.99
CA PRO A 692 18.05 19.23 -10.76
C PRO A 692 17.17 19.53 -11.97
N ILE A 693 16.72 20.77 -12.08
CA ILE A 693 15.92 21.22 -13.21
C ILE A 693 16.85 21.60 -14.36
N SER A 694 16.77 20.85 -15.46
CA SER A 694 17.72 20.91 -16.59
C SER A 694 17.82 22.27 -17.30
N PHE A 695 16.80 23.12 -17.20
CA PHE A 695 16.79 24.46 -17.81
C PHE A 695 17.19 25.59 -16.86
N VAL A 696 17.61 25.28 -15.63
CA VAL A 696 18.09 26.26 -14.64
C VAL A 696 19.57 26.00 -14.37
N GLU A 697 20.40 27.02 -14.53
CA GLU A 697 21.82 26.95 -14.18
C GLU A 697 21.96 26.65 -12.67
N GLY A 698 22.69 25.57 -12.31
CA GLY A 698 22.80 25.10 -10.93
C GLY A 698 21.61 24.25 -10.44
N GLY A 699 20.62 23.96 -11.29
CA GLY A 699 19.53 23.01 -11.03
C GLY A 699 18.44 23.49 -10.07
N LYS A 700 18.66 24.58 -9.32
CA LYS A 700 17.76 25.11 -8.28
C LYS A 700 17.16 26.45 -8.69
N MET A 701 15.83 26.58 -8.71
CA MET A 701 15.17 27.87 -8.97
C MET A 701 15.26 28.82 -7.78
N ASP A 702 15.32 28.26 -6.57
CA ASP A 702 15.49 28.95 -5.30
C ASP A 702 16.60 28.26 -4.49
N PRO A 703 17.87 28.62 -4.73
CA PRO A 703 18.99 27.98 -4.04
C PRO A 703 18.94 28.13 -2.51
N GLU A 704 18.33 29.21 -2.01
CA GLU A 704 18.29 29.55 -0.60
C GLU A 704 17.20 28.77 0.16
N ASN A 705 16.14 28.33 -0.53
CA ASN A 705 14.98 27.71 0.12
C ASN A 705 14.67 26.37 -0.54
N GLN A 706 14.88 25.28 0.20
CA GLN A 706 14.53 23.93 -0.28
C GLN A 706 13.02 23.74 -0.38
N VAL A 707 12.30 24.22 0.63
CA VAL A 707 10.84 24.28 0.64
C VAL A 707 10.33 25.66 1.02
N LYS A 708 9.16 26.02 0.47
CA LYS A 708 8.31 27.08 1.01
C LYS A 708 6.89 26.56 1.13
N LEU A 709 6.25 26.82 2.27
CA LEU A 709 4.83 26.57 2.44
C LEU A 709 4.09 27.90 2.43
N ALA A 710 3.06 28.00 1.59
CA ALA A 710 2.15 29.13 1.58
C ALA A 710 0.71 28.66 1.77
N PHE A 711 -0.07 29.38 2.56
CA PHE A 711 -1.52 29.16 2.65
C PHE A 711 -2.28 30.45 2.35
N MET A 712 -3.53 30.28 1.91
CA MET A 712 -4.44 31.38 1.64
C MET A 712 -5.73 31.22 2.45
N LEU A 713 -6.26 32.36 2.88
CA LEU A 713 -7.56 32.47 3.53
C LEU A 713 -8.43 33.50 2.81
N ALA A 714 -9.71 33.19 2.64
CA ALA A 714 -10.67 34.10 2.05
C ALA A 714 -12.09 33.84 2.57
N THR A 715 -12.97 34.82 2.41
CA THR A 715 -14.40 34.66 2.65
C THR A 715 -15.12 34.11 1.40
N ASP A 716 -16.40 33.77 1.54
CA ASP A 716 -17.25 33.37 0.41
C ASP A 716 -17.73 34.54 -0.46
N GLU A 717 -17.36 35.77 -0.10
CA GLU A 717 -17.70 36.94 -0.91
C GLU A 717 -16.89 37.03 -2.20
N LEU A 718 -15.74 36.37 -2.25
CA LEU A 718 -14.89 36.32 -3.43
C LEU A 718 -15.40 35.31 -4.45
N GLU A 719 -15.50 35.75 -5.70
CA GLU A 719 -15.97 34.92 -6.79
C GLU A 719 -15.07 33.68 -6.95
N TYR A 720 -15.70 32.51 -6.95
CA TYR A 720 -15.08 31.18 -7.03
C TYR A 720 -14.22 30.76 -5.84
N ALA A 721 -14.00 31.57 -4.80
CA ALA A 721 -13.18 31.17 -3.66
C ALA A 721 -13.72 29.89 -2.98
N SER A 722 -15.05 29.77 -2.85
CA SER A 722 -15.73 28.58 -2.30
C SER A 722 -15.53 27.32 -3.13
N GLN A 723 -15.52 27.45 -4.45
CA GLN A 723 -15.42 26.31 -5.37
C GLN A 723 -13.97 25.91 -5.68
N ALA A 724 -13.06 26.89 -5.75
CA ALA A 724 -11.70 26.73 -6.28
C ALA A 724 -10.59 26.98 -5.25
N GLY A 725 -10.86 27.65 -4.13
CA GLY A 725 -9.83 28.04 -3.15
C GLY A 725 -8.70 28.83 -3.81
N CYS A 726 -7.45 28.42 -3.55
CA CYS A 726 -6.25 29.04 -4.13
C CYS A 726 -6.24 29.10 -5.66
N TRP A 727 -6.99 28.23 -6.34
CA TRP A 727 -7.10 28.26 -7.81
C TRP A 727 -7.65 29.57 -8.32
N GLY A 728 -8.55 30.22 -7.57
CA GLY A 728 -9.21 31.46 -7.97
C GLY A 728 -8.26 32.60 -8.37
N THR A 729 -6.98 32.50 -7.96
CA THR A 729 -5.93 33.49 -8.24
C THR A 729 -4.98 33.09 -9.38
N CYS A 730 -5.14 31.90 -9.96
CA CYS A 730 -4.31 31.36 -11.02
C CYS A 730 -4.94 31.63 -12.39
N HIS A 731 -4.37 32.58 -13.15
CA HIS A 731 -4.88 32.96 -14.47
C HIS A 731 -3.93 32.56 -15.61
N GLU A 732 -4.47 32.43 -16.83
CA GLU A 732 -3.69 32.05 -18.02
C GLU A 732 -2.58 33.05 -18.39
N ASP A 733 -2.70 34.29 -17.94
CA ASP A 733 -1.83 35.43 -18.26
C ASP A 733 -0.80 35.77 -17.18
N LEU A 734 -0.64 34.91 -16.17
CA LEU A 734 0.43 35.02 -15.17
C LEU A 734 1.81 34.74 -15.81
N ARG A 735 2.88 35.39 -15.32
CA ARG A 735 4.26 35.32 -15.87
C ARG A 735 4.74 33.94 -16.34
N THR A 736 4.34 32.88 -15.66
CA THR A 736 4.81 31.52 -15.91
C THR A 736 3.82 30.66 -16.70
N MET A 737 2.68 31.22 -17.10
CA MET A 737 1.60 30.56 -17.83
C MET A 737 1.66 30.87 -19.34
N PRO A 738 1.04 30.05 -20.20
CA PRO A 738 1.18 30.19 -21.66
C PRO A 738 0.68 31.51 -22.25
N GLY A 739 -0.23 32.19 -21.56
CA GLY A 739 -0.85 33.43 -22.01
C GLY A 739 -0.17 34.72 -21.53
N HIS A 740 0.97 34.63 -20.82
CA HIS A 740 1.61 35.81 -20.22
C HIS A 740 1.98 36.89 -21.27
N PRO A 741 1.88 38.18 -20.91
CA PRO A 741 2.38 39.26 -21.75
C PRO A 741 3.91 39.31 -21.76
N GLU A 742 4.50 39.61 -22.92
CA GLU A 742 5.96 39.72 -23.09
C GLU A 742 6.55 40.94 -22.35
N ASP A 743 5.87 42.09 -22.42
CA ASP A 743 6.27 43.33 -21.76
C ASP A 743 5.06 44.00 -21.08
N PRO A 744 4.67 43.56 -19.87
CA PRO A 744 3.57 44.17 -19.14
C PRO A 744 3.87 45.60 -18.67
N ALA A 745 5.15 45.97 -18.50
CA ALA A 745 5.54 47.30 -18.04
C ALA A 745 5.18 48.40 -19.06
N ALA A 746 5.17 48.06 -20.37
CA ALA A 746 4.71 48.97 -21.43
C ALA A 746 3.22 49.39 -21.31
N SER A 747 2.42 48.72 -20.47
CA SER A 747 1.00 49.07 -20.26
C SER A 747 0.80 50.40 -19.54
N GLY A 748 1.79 50.87 -18.76
CA GLY A 748 1.65 52.06 -17.91
C GLY A 748 0.71 51.88 -16.72
N LEU A 749 0.28 50.66 -16.42
CA LEU A 749 -0.54 50.38 -15.23
C LEU A 749 0.27 50.55 -13.94
N PRO A 750 -0.35 51.03 -12.85
CA PRO A 750 0.32 51.28 -11.57
C PRO A 750 0.51 49.98 -10.76
N LEU A 751 1.09 48.94 -11.39
CA LEU A 751 1.37 47.64 -10.76
C LEU A 751 2.88 47.38 -10.76
N ASP A 752 3.34 46.55 -9.82
CA ASP A 752 4.74 46.12 -9.82
C ASP A 752 4.93 44.95 -10.79
N PHE A 753 5.56 45.25 -11.92
CA PHE A 753 5.92 44.27 -12.94
C PHE A 753 7.36 43.76 -12.83
N SER A 754 8.08 44.05 -11.74
CA SER A 754 9.45 43.55 -11.50
C SER A 754 9.53 42.02 -11.58
N GLN A 755 8.43 41.33 -11.26
CA GLN A 755 8.27 39.89 -11.35
C GLN A 755 7.25 39.47 -12.43
N GLY A 756 6.94 40.32 -13.40
CA GLY A 756 5.89 40.12 -14.40
C GLY A 756 4.48 40.18 -13.80
N VAL A 757 3.47 39.71 -14.54
CA VAL A 757 2.09 39.62 -14.03
C VAL A 757 2.01 38.56 -12.93
N THR A 758 1.65 38.97 -11.72
CA THR A 758 1.45 38.10 -10.56
C THR A 758 -0.04 37.81 -10.31
N LYS A 759 -0.32 36.98 -9.30
CA LYS A 759 -1.68 36.56 -8.93
C LYS A 759 -2.59 37.77 -8.71
N TYR A 760 -3.83 37.67 -9.14
CA TYR A 760 -4.88 38.67 -8.91
C TYR A 760 -6.22 37.96 -8.74
N ILE A 761 -7.23 38.65 -8.21
CA ILE A 761 -8.61 38.16 -8.14
C ILE A 761 -9.52 38.95 -9.09
N LYS A 762 -10.66 38.37 -9.45
CA LYS A 762 -11.58 38.93 -10.45
C LYS A 762 -12.17 40.27 -10.02
N GLU A 763 -12.32 40.48 -8.71
CA GLU A 763 -12.79 41.71 -8.07
C GLU A 763 -11.92 42.91 -8.43
N SER A 764 -10.64 42.70 -8.75
CA SER A 764 -9.75 43.80 -9.17
C SER A 764 -9.89 44.17 -10.67
N ARG A 765 -10.68 43.41 -11.45
CA ARG A 765 -10.77 43.55 -12.90
C ARG A 765 -12.16 44.02 -13.34
N THR A 766 -12.20 44.83 -14.39
CA THR A 766 -13.45 45.16 -15.09
C THR A 766 -13.97 43.98 -15.90
N LYS A 767 -13.07 43.07 -16.32
CA LYS A 767 -13.42 41.85 -17.06
C LYS A 767 -12.27 40.84 -17.05
N VAL A 768 -12.61 39.55 -16.97
CA VAL A 768 -11.72 38.41 -17.25
C VAL A 768 -12.33 37.57 -18.39
N GLU A 769 -11.56 37.26 -19.44
CA GLU A 769 -12.02 36.42 -20.56
C GLU A 769 -11.86 34.94 -20.22
N GLU A 770 -12.95 34.29 -19.81
CA GLU A 770 -12.96 32.89 -19.34
C GLU A 770 -13.28 31.86 -20.44
N LYS A 771 -13.60 32.29 -21.68
CA LYS A 771 -14.16 31.39 -22.71
C LYS A 771 -13.30 31.24 -23.95
N GLY A 772 -12.39 32.19 -24.22
CA GLY A 772 -11.47 32.15 -25.37
C GLY A 772 -12.19 32.08 -26.73
N ARG A 773 -13.47 32.48 -26.79
CA ARG A 773 -14.27 32.34 -28.01
C ARG A 773 -13.69 33.20 -29.13
N ARG A 774 -13.62 32.63 -30.33
CA ARG A 774 -13.10 33.29 -31.55
C ARG A 774 -11.63 33.70 -31.43
N GLY A 775 -10.81 32.92 -30.71
CA GLY A 775 -9.36 33.14 -30.61
C GLY A 775 -8.96 34.27 -29.67
N LYS A 776 -9.87 34.75 -28.82
CA LYS A 776 -9.52 35.70 -27.75
C LYS A 776 -8.57 35.04 -26.77
N LYS A 777 -7.55 35.79 -26.33
CA LYS A 777 -6.67 35.38 -25.23
C LYS A 777 -7.47 35.32 -23.94
N LEU A 778 -7.21 34.28 -23.15
CA LEU A 778 -7.79 34.09 -21.82
C LEU A 778 -7.06 35.00 -20.82
N GLY A 779 -7.74 35.34 -19.72
CA GLY A 779 -7.21 36.24 -18.68
C GLY A 779 -7.77 37.67 -18.73
N GLY A 780 -7.19 38.55 -17.94
CA GLY A 780 -7.66 39.92 -17.73
C GLY A 780 -6.64 40.84 -17.03
N TRP A 781 -5.34 40.53 -17.09
CA TRP A 781 -4.28 41.31 -16.44
C TRP A 781 -4.30 42.80 -16.79
N ASP A 782 -4.70 43.15 -18.02
CA ASP A 782 -4.72 44.52 -18.53
C ASP A 782 -6.07 45.25 -18.29
N LYS A 783 -7.02 44.60 -17.61
CA LYS A 783 -8.37 45.12 -17.36
C LYS A 783 -8.57 45.62 -15.94
N LEU A 784 -7.54 46.25 -15.37
CA LEU A 784 -7.52 46.78 -14.02
C LEU A 784 -8.65 47.79 -13.77
N LYS A 785 -9.27 47.75 -12.59
CA LYS A 785 -10.20 48.79 -12.13
C LYS A 785 -9.44 50.07 -11.75
N GLU A 786 -10.14 51.20 -11.79
CA GLU A 786 -9.60 52.47 -11.29
C GLU A 786 -9.30 52.40 -9.78
N HIS A 787 -8.31 53.16 -9.31
CA HIS A 787 -7.81 53.14 -7.93
C HIS A 787 -8.93 53.25 -6.87
N ALA A 788 -9.89 54.16 -7.05
CA ALA A 788 -10.98 54.34 -6.10
C ALA A 788 -11.88 53.08 -5.96
N ALA A 789 -12.03 52.32 -7.04
CA ALA A 789 -12.79 51.07 -7.00
C ALA A 789 -11.97 49.95 -6.37
N LEU A 790 -10.65 49.88 -6.58
CA LEU A 790 -9.77 48.93 -5.90
C LEU A 790 -9.77 49.17 -4.39
N GLN A 791 -9.63 50.43 -3.96
CA GLN A 791 -9.72 50.79 -2.55
C GLN A 791 -11.06 50.39 -1.94
N ALA A 792 -12.17 50.55 -2.67
CA ALA A 792 -13.49 50.13 -2.18
C ALA A 792 -13.63 48.60 -2.02
N GLU A 793 -12.96 47.79 -2.85
CA GLU A 793 -12.93 46.33 -2.64
C GLU A 793 -12.06 45.97 -1.42
N LEU A 794 -10.94 46.67 -1.22
CA LEU A 794 -10.07 46.50 -0.05
C LEU A 794 -10.79 46.89 1.26
N ASP A 795 -11.45 48.04 1.29
CA ASP A 795 -12.27 48.51 2.43
C ASP A 795 -13.45 47.56 2.74
N ALA A 796 -13.88 46.77 1.76
CA ALA A 796 -14.89 45.73 1.90
C ALA A 796 -14.30 44.36 2.26
N HIS A 797 -13.01 44.28 2.61
CA HIS A 797 -12.28 43.04 2.94
C HIS A 797 -12.34 41.98 1.83
N LYS A 798 -12.41 42.40 0.57
CA LYS A 798 -12.37 41.48 -0.58
C LYS A 798 -10.93 41.22 -1.01
N THR A 799 -10.20 40.55 -0.14
CA THR A 799 -8.82 40.11 -0.37
C THR A 799 -8.70 38.62 -0.12
N MET A 800 -7.69 37.99 -0.72
CA MET A 800 -7.21 36.71 -0.25
C MET A 800 -5.93 36.92 0.55
N ASP A 801 -5.95 36.59 1.84
CA ASP A 801 -4.74 36.54 2.65
C ASP A 801 -3.76 35.54 2.02
N LEU A 802 -2.47 35.86 2.10
CA LEU A 802 -1.40 35.00 1.66
C LEU A 802 -0.28 35.05 2.69
N VAL A 803 -0.12 33.93 3.38
CA VAL A 803 0.96 33.73 4.35
C VAL A 803 1.95 32.75 3.77
N ARG A 804 3.25 33.05 3.87
CA ARG A 804 4.32 32.16 3.40
C ARG A 804 5.43 32.05 4.43
N ILE A 805 5.94 30.84 4.62
CA ILE A 805 7.19 30.58 5.34
C ILE A 805 8.21 29.96 4.40
N SER A 806 9.47 30.38 4.53
CA SER A 806 10.58 29.90 3.71
C SER A 806 11.63 29.17 4.56
N SER A 807 12.05 27.98 4.12
CA SER A 807 12.95 27.10 4.88
C SER A 807 14.37 27.64 5.10
N GLY A 808 14.89 28.46 4.19
CA GLY A 808 16.27 28.93 4.25
C GLY A 808 16.50 29.93 5.40
N SER A 809 15.75 31.02 5.38
CA SER A 809 15.82 32.09 6.38
C SER A 809 14.89 31.88 7.58
N GLY A 810 13.91 30.97 7.47
CA GLY A 810 12.79 30.90 8.40
C GLY A 810 11.85 32.11 8.32
N SER A 811 11.99 32.97 7.31
CA SER A 811 11.21 34.20 7.21
C SER A 811 9.73 33.90 6.97
N VAL A 812 8.87 34.54 7.75
CA VAL A 812 7.43 34.53 7.57
C VAL A 812 7.01 35.83 6.92
N GLU A 813 6.31 35.72 5.80
CA GLU A 813 5.71 36.81 5.04
C GLU A 813 4.20 36.75 5.21
N ASN A 814 3.57 37.90 5.44
CA ASN A 814 2.13 38.05 5.51
C ASN A 814 1.71 39.21 4.58
N GLY A 815 0.82 38.91 3.64
CA GLY A 815 0.27 39.88 2.72
C GLY A 815 -1.03 39.37 2.10
N TYR A 816 -1.39 39.89 0.93
CA TYR A 816 -2.69 39.66 0.34
C TYR A 816 -2.67 39.66 -1.19
N ILE A 817 -3.76 39.21 -1.79
CA ILE A 817 -4.01 39.28 -3.23
C ILE A 817 -5.31 40.05 -3.48
N LEU A 818 -5.18 41.14 -4.23
CA LEU A 818 -6.30 41.87 -4.84
C LEU A 818 -6.00 42.11 -6.33
N GLU A 819 -5.34 43.22 -6.65
CA GLU A 819 -4.95 43.59 -8.01
C GLU A 819 -3.64 42.94 -8.47
N GLN A 820 -2.80 42.58 -7.51
CA GLN A 820 -1.53 41.88 -7.63
C GLN A 820 -1.24 41.13 -6.31
N ARG A 821 -0.19 40.31 -6.30
CA ARG A 821 0.29 39.66 -5.09
C ARG A 821 1.20 40.61 -4.31
N VAL A 822 0.81 40.91 -3.08
CA VAL A 822 1.61 41.68 -2.11
C VAL A 822 2.05 40.72 -0.99
N MET A 823 3.34 40.73 -0.62
CA MET A 823 3.92 39.82 0.39
C MET A 823 4.33 40.51 1.69
N GLU A 824 4.07 41.82 1.81
CA GLU A 824 4.41 42.66 2.96
C GLU A 824 3.18 43.47 3.39
N GLY A 825 3.18 43.96 4.63
CA GLY A 825 2.15 44.88 5.14
C GLY A 825 1.09 44.25 6.03
N GLY A 826 0.93 42.92 6.03
CA GLY A 826 0.01 42.23 6.93
C GLY A 826 0.48 42.20 8.40
N GLU A 827 -0.40 41.77 9.31
CA GLU A 827 -0.05 41.64 10.72
C GLU A 827 1.09 40.63 10.91
N THR A 828 1.89 40.82 11.96
CA THR A 828 3.00 39.92 12.26
C THR A 828 2.50 38.52 12.60
N ILE A 829 2.89 37.54 11.80
CA ILE A 829 2.63 36.11 12.02
C ILE A 829 3.90 35.45 12.51
N GLN A 830 3.79 34.63 13.55
CA GLN A 830 4.89 33.80 14.00
C GLN A 830 4.83 32.46 13.27
N GLY A 831 5.98 31.94 12.90
CA GLY A 831 6.06 30.64 12.27
C GLY A 831 7.41 29.98 12.47
N SER A 832 7.41 28.66 12.44
CA SER A 832 8.61 27.84 12.42
C SER A 832 8.50 26.84 11.27
N ILE A 833 9.63 26.55 10.63
CA ILE A 833 9.72 25.48 9.64
C ILE A 833 11.05 24.76 9.86
N GLY A 834 11.02 23.44 9.87
CA GLY A 834 12.20 22.62 10.06
C GLY A 834 12.01 21.24 9.47
N GLU A 835 13.12 20.58 9.17
CA GLU A 835 13.15 19.19 8.73
C GLU A 835 13.71 18.32 9.86
N GLU A 836 12.97 17.31 10.26
CA GLU A 836 13.38 16.31 11.25
C GLU A 836 12.97 14.92 10.74
N ALA A 837 13.89 13.96 10.81
CA ALA A 837 13.66 12.58 10.36
C ALA A 837 13.11 12.46 8.91
N GLY A 838 13.47 13.39 8.02
CA GLY A 838 13.00 13.40 6.63
C GLY A 838 11.58 13.94 6.45
N TYR A 839 10.98 14.50 7.50
CA TYR A 839 9.71 15.21 7.43
C TYR A 839 9.92 16.70 7.67
N TRP A 840 9.32 17.50 6.81
CA TRP A 840 9.16 18.93 7.04
C TRP A 840 7.96 19.17 7.94
N THR A 841 8.17 19.95 8.99
CA THR A 841 7.11 20.46 9.86
C THR A 841 7.10 21.97 9.76
N ALA A 842 5.96 22.55 9.41
CA ALA A 842 5.73 23.98 9.45
C ALA A 842 4.59 24.30 10.41
N THR A 843 4.86 25.19 11.37
CA THR A 843 3.88 25.63 12.37
C THR A 843 3.69 27.13 12.25
N PHE A 844 2.43 27.59 12.28
CA PHE A 844 2.05 28.99 12.25
C PHE A 844 1.22 29.35 13.47
N LYS A 845 1.45 30.55 14.01
CA LYS A 845 0.64 31.21 15.02
C LYS A 845 0.23 32.60 14.50
N ARG A 846 -1.08 32.80 14.31
CA ARG A 846 -1.68 34.03 13.79
C ARG A 846 -2.78 34.49 14.73
N LYS A 847 -2.98 35.81 14.88
CA LYS A 847 -4.15 36.33 15.58
C LYS A 847 -5.45 35.98 14.87
N ILE A 848 -6.48 35.67 15.64
CA ILE A 848 -7.82 35.37 15.11
C ILE A 848 -8.47 36.64 14.55
N LYS A 849 -8.30 37.78 15.24
CA LYS A 849 -8.78 39.09 14.81
C LYS A 849 -7.62 39.96 14.35
N SER A 850 -7.73 40.52 13.15
CA SER A 850 -6.80 41.51 12.62
C SER A 850 -7.45 42.88 12.60
N GLU A 851 -6.65 43.91 12.88
CA GLU A 851 -7.09 45.32 12.78
C GLU A 851 -6.80 45.91 11.38
N LEU A 852 -6.21 45.12 10.47
CA LEU A 852 -5.88 45.52 9.10
C LEU A 852 -6.98 45.12 8.12
N ALA A 853 -7.27 45.98 7.13
CA ALA A 853 -8.33 45.74 6.15
C ALA A 853 -7.97 44.63 5.16
N GLU A 854 -6.67 44.50 4.91
CA GLU A 854 -6.06 43.52 4.01
C GLU A 854 -5.98 42.09 4.58
N ASP A 855 -6.18 41.92 5.89
CA ASP A 855 -6.10 40.63 6.59
C ASP A 855 -7.50 40.10 6.97
N VAL A 856 -7.77 38.83 6.71
CA VAL A 856 -9.04 38.17 7.03
C VAL A 856 -9.16 37.90 8.54
N SER A 857 -10.12 38.55 9.19
CA SER A 857 -10.51 38.21 10.56
C SER A 857 -11.35 36.92 10.61
N ILE A 858 -11.03 36.04 11.56
CA ILE A 858 -11.68 34.74 11.74
C ILE A 858 -12.67 34.82 12.90
N GLU A 859 -13.92 34.44 12.64
CA GLU A 859 -15.00 34.44 13.62
C GLU A 859 -15.47 33.01 13.90
N LYS A 860 -15.85 32.75 15.16
CA LYS A 860 -16.42 31.46 15.54
C LYS A 860 -17.73 31.21 14.79
N GLY A 861 -17.90 29.98 14.29
CA GLY A 861 -19.09 29.57 13.54
C GLY A 861 -19.09 29.93 12.06
N THR A 862 -18.14 30.74 11.58
CA THR A 862 -17.99 31.07 10.15
C THR A 862 -17.03 30.09 9.45
N LEU A 863 -17.32 29.76 8.19
CA LEU A 863 -16.47 28.92 7.35
C LEU A 863 -15.67 29.77 6.36
N TYR A 864 -14.36 29.58 6.38
CA TYR A 864 -13.40 30.31 5.54
C TYR A 864 -12.83 29.41 4.46
N ASN A 865 -12.61 29.97 3.27
CA ASN A 865 -11.94 29.28 2.19
C ASN A 865 -10.47 29.17 2.50
N PHE A 866 -9.97 27.95 2.58
CA PHE A 866 -8.61 27.63 2.93
C PHE A 866 -7.98 26.74 1.87
N GLY A 867 -6.77 27.09 1.46
CA GLY A 867 -5.95 26.23 0.64
C GLY A 867 -4.49 26.56 0.84
N PHE A 868 -3.63 25.65 0.43
CA PHE A 868 -2.20 25.79 0.63
C PHE A 868 -1.41 25.14 -0.49
N ALA A 869 -0.17 25.57 -0.61
CA ALA A 869 0.77 25.16 -1.62
C ALA A 869 2.14 24.95 -1.01
N ILE A 870 2.83 23.92 -1.50
CA ILE A 870 4.20 23.63 -1.15
C ILE A 870 5.04 23.80 -2.41
N HIS A 871 5.94 24.77 -2.35
CA HIS A 871 7.04 24.85 -3.30
C HIS A 871 8.12 23.91 -2.76
N ASP A 872 8.12 22.67 -3.21
CA ASP A 872 9.16 21.70 -2.87
C ASP A 872 10.33 21.81 -3.85
N ASP A 873 11.43 21.13 -3.53
CA ASP A 873 12.52 20.90 -4.49
C ASP A 873 13.14 22.19 -5.06
N HIS A 874 13.37 23.19 -4.19
CA HIS A 874 13.95 24.49 -4.58
C HIS A 874 13.16 25.24 -5.66
N THR A 875 11.85 25.03 -5.75
CA THR A 875 11.00 25.76 -6.71
C THR A 875 10.64 27.16 -6.19
N SER A 876 10.60 28.16 -7.06
CA SER A 876 10.34 29.57 -6.68
C SER A 876 9.03 30.14 -7.20
N SER A 877 8.38 29.48 -8.18
CA SER A 877 7.19 30.01 -8.86
C SER A 877 6.29 28.89 -9.40
N ARG A 878 6.41 28.53 -10.69
CA ARG A 878 5.79 27.29 -11.20
C ARG A 878 6.42 26.07 -10.55
N PHE A 879 5.81 24.91 -10.79
CA PHE A 879 6.30 23.62 -10.28
C PHE A 879 6.07 23.37 -8.79
N HIS A 880 5.19 24.12 -8.13
CA HIS A 880 4.73 23.82 -6.78
C HIS A 880 3.54 22.85 -6.80
N HIS A 881 3.27 22.23 -5.65
CA HIS A 881 2.07 21.43 -5.43
C HIS A 881 1.03 22.22 -4.67
N VAL A 882 -0.22 21.83 -4.84
CA VAL A 882 -1.37 22.61 -4.40
C VAL A 882 -2.48 21.75 -3.83
N SER A 883 -3.19 22.29 -2.84
CA SER A 883 -4.41 21.70 -2.33
C SER A 883 -5.60 22.12 -3.21
N LEU A 884 -6.71 21.39 -3.09
CA LEU A 884 -8.01 21.95 -3.46
C LEU A 884 -8.45 23.02 -2.44
N GLY A 885 -9.56 23.70 -2.71
CA GLY A 885 -10.18 24.63 -1.75
C GLY A 885 -10.97 23.88 -0.69
N TYR A 886 -10.52 23.97 0.57
CA TYR A 886 -11.17 23.42 1.76
C TYR A 886 -11.87 24.52 2.59
N LYS A 887 -12.70 24.12 3.54
CA LYS A 887 -13.34 25.00 4.52
C LYS A 887 -12.68 24.88 5.89
N LEU A 888 -12.15 25.99 6.39
CA LEU A 888 -11.61 26.12 7.75
C LEU A 888 -12.63 26.83 8.65
N GLY A 889 -12.78 26.37 9.89
CA GLY A 889 -13.65 27.01 10.88
C GLY A 889 -13.12 26.82 12.30
N LEU A 890 -13.55 27.70 13.22
CA LEU A 890 -13.25 27.57 14.66
C LEU A 890 -14.44 26.92 15.37
N ASP A 891 -14.17 25.84 16.11
CA ASP A 891 -15.17 25.06 16.85
C ASP A 891 -16.41 24.71 15.98
N ASN A 892 -16.22 24.48 14.68
CA ASN A 892 -17.30 24.26 13.71
C ASN A 892 -17.22 22.83 13.13
N PRO A 893 -18.13 21.92 13.52
CA PRO A 893 -18.10 20.54 13.04
C PRO A 893 -18.43 20.39 11.54
N ASP A 894 -19.01 21.41 10.90
CA ASP A 894 -19.24 21.42 9.45
C ASP A 894 -17.98 21.84 8.67
N ALA A 895 -16.92 22.28 9.36
CA ALA A 895 -15.65 22.61 8.73
C ALA A 895 -14.91 21.35 8.29
N GLU A 896 -14.26 21.43 7.12
CA GLU A 896 -13.37 20.38 6.66
C GLU A 896 -12.06 20.39 7.47
N ILE A 897 -11.58 21.57 7.85
CA ILE A 897 -10.47 21.74 8.79
C ILE A 897 -11.03 22.48 10.00
N ASN A 898 -11.42 21.73 11.02
CA ASN A 898 -11.97 22.30 12.24
C ASN A 898 -10.83 22.59 13.22
N ALA A 899 -10.58 23.87 13.49
CA ALA A 899 -9.70 24.25 14.57
C ALA A 899 -10.47 24.15 15.89
N THR A 900 -10.08 23.21 16.74
CA THR A 900 -10.71 23.00 18.04
C THR A 900 -10.02 23.81 19.14
N ALA A 901 -10.81 24.36 20.06
CA ALA A 901 -10.26 25.10 21.20
C ALA A 901 -9.38 24.21 22.10
N GLN A 902 -8.25 24.76 22.57
CA GLN A 902 -7.42 24.18 23.64
C GLN A 902 -7.27 25.12 24.82
#